data_AF-A0A413IEJ5-F1
#
_entry.id   AF-A0A413IEJ5-F1
#
_cell.length_a   1.000
_cell.length_b   1.000
_cell.length_c   1.000
_cell.angle_alpha   90.00
_cell.angle_beta   90.00
_cell.angle_gamma   90.00
#
_symmetry.space_group_name_H-M   'P 1'
#
loop_
_entity.id
_entity.type
_entity.pdbx_description
1 polymer ?
#
loop_
_entity_poly.entity_id
_entity_poly.type
_entity_poly.pdbx_seq_one_letter_code
_entity_poly.pdbx_strand_id
1 'polypeptide(L)'
;MRPSRNAFLGYTYQQCITFLLLVKMDVERQIDKLEIEAIVNNNFDDARISFLGESVYCQMKDIDSIKFEDLTLEENRIIIKNKPHKLSDKINVLFFKNIDCKSYNDTFLGLPAYKKDNLYIISLSRNKALQIIEDLYKYNEKREAVITHFFNQKLDKRHLIITKEELPAIDIYNIQLLEKTIDIGRKLLEFENILFIEGKPGIGKSHLVTCLTKEYNQPLVYRFWVSNQDKDYDLRLLFKNFIANISKELFGDLRRRTKDEIIQYISGIKKTVIIDGLDHVENYRPEELEYFVSFIDTLKETTKVIVLSRPLKRDIHWKKQQLVNWNFEETRLVLDELYHITDHPVCKDIFDITNGYPILVRFVAEQYKHSGQIQSLGKLESTNDYYEKIISTVNTKTALTLFITSHSYTTESEISIFLEEDLADIAKEFIKDYPYLFEIKLNRISLFHDSLNTYLLTKGTCNTKRLAKIKQIVFQSIINEEKRFISRIASFDLDKPMKVEILRKYADIDCFYRIYKDCIDFEAIRLFYNQLRHWLPELEADAFSIYTYYDLALITNILMRDQISTMNEFLYTYVQCLLFNGYSDDDITSSEYLFGMYYYYKTKDPILLYNITTEQHYDTNNFYQKLEYEVWAEDNYFNRHLKPVEKKRLKGFLSKEWINIDTLEYIPHLLANIYIHNTEINELKDFYQAVCLYIHKNENQGIKNLEKALSPFKSVNADLSPYYLAKAKDIILSLGTDTLPNEYLTHTLRELILKYTPEGSFNVWPKVLNYIRLSLHQNKKIDLANITSFFAMYQQRKDMTVINLPEALKIYEDKGFITIEKALDIIVFTQSMSEKGIRHLLREYLELHQPDIISIVLKKYHPAQLHITWFDLPAEHINCFPDELFEYALNQQLFYWNSYSKEVKFDEIKNLFLSDRKQELVNLLKFFKYRITIEKHNPYLKELQALKCSLSLNDSTENNKNIRSSEERFNQGILDADSIDFIKENKLNITDIAGYTDGYYSVFSDINIFKIYPKDQVKENVLLILRNALIGRIKTIDEFACLFYFVGNLPKFMDEYDITVEYKKLYDSFMKFLKISSLERIAR
;
A
#
# COMPACT_ATOMS: atom_id res chain seq x y z
N MET A 1 34.23 -11.41 -27.13
CA MET A 1 32.78 -11.48 -26.86
C MET A 1 32.46 -10.40 -25.83
N ARG A 2 31.55 -9.46 -26.13
CA ARG A 2 30.94 -8.63 -25.08
C ARG A 2 30.15 -9.56 -24.15
N PRO A 3 30.18 -9.39 -22.82
CA PRO A 3 29.22 -10.05 -21.93
C PRO A 3 27.80 -9.77 -22.45
N SER A 4 26.90 -10.74 -22.30
CA SER A 4 25.49 -10.53 -22.61
C SER A 4 24.95 -9.41 -21.74
N ARG A 5 24.25 -8.44 -22.34
CA ARG A 5 23.31 -7.54 -21.63
C ARG A 5 22.44 -8.41 -20.72
N ASN A 6 22.16 -7.98 -19.49
CA ASN A 6 21.48 -8.69 -18.38
C ASN A 6 22.37 -9.37 -17.31
N ALA A 7 23.66 -9.04 -17.19
CA ALA A 7 24.52 -9.62 -16.15
C ALA A 7 24.34 -8.95 -14.77
N PHE A 8 23.87 -7.69 -14.75
CA PHE A 8 23.59 -6.87 -13.58
C PHE A 8 22.71 -7.56 -12.52
N LEU A 9 21.79 -8.44 -12.92
CA LEU A 9 20.95 -9.19 -11.98
C LEU A 9 21.71 -10.18 -11.08
N GLY A 10 22.93 -10.59 -11.45
CA GLY A 10 23.77 -11.46 -10.61
C GLY A 10 24.69 -10.71 -9.65
N TYR A 11 24.88 -9.41 -9.86
CA TYR A 11 25.97 -8.63 -9.29
C TYR A 11 25.50 -7.74 -8.13
N THR A 12 25.57 -8.27 -6.92
CA THR A 12 24.97 -7.68 -5.71
C THR A 12 25.64 -6.35 -5.26
N TYR A 13 26.93 -6.12 -5.53
CA TYR A 13 27.58 -4.82 -5.25
C TYR A 13 27.10 -3.73 -6.22
N GLN A 14 27.06 -4.06 -7.51
CA GLN A 14 26.62 -3.16 -8.56
C GLN A 14 25.16 -2.77 -8.36
N GLN A 15 24.29 -3.72 -8.00
CA GLN A 15 22.91 -3.44 -7.63
C GLN A 15 22.79 -2.46 -6.46
N CYS A 16 23.55 -2.68 -5.38
CA CYS A 16 23.53 -1.81 -4.21
C CYS A 16 23.96 -0.37 -4.54
N ILE A 17 25.04 -0.20 -5.31
CA ILE A 17 25.52 1.13 -5.68
C ILE A 17 24.58 1.79 -6.69
N THR A 18 24.05 1.06 -7.67
CA THR A 18 23.02 1.58 -8.58
C THR A 18 21.74 1.97 -7.85
N PHE A 19 21.32 1.20 -6.85
CA PHE A 19 20.19 1.56 -6.01
C PHE A 19 20.49 2.82 -5.19
N LEU A 20 21.68 2.96 -4.60
CA LEU A 20 22.11 4.22 -3.97
C LEU A 20 22.06 5.40 -4.95
N LEU A 21 22.49 5.23 -6.19
CA LEU A 21 22.39 6.27 -7.23
C LEU A 21 20.94 6.63 -7.54
N LEU A 22 20.03 5.64 -7.57
CA LEU A 22 18.59 5.86 -7.71
C LEU A 22 17.99 6.56 -6.49
N VAL A 23 18.40 6.19 -5.28
CA VAL A 23 17.97 6.84 -4.04
C VAL A 23 18.44 8.28 -4.01
N LYS A 24 19.69 8.56 -4.40
CA LYS A 24 20.17 9.95 -4.57
C LYS A 24 19.39 10.68 -5.66
N MET A 25 19.04 9.99 -6.75
CA MET A 25 18.18 10.53 -7.80
C MET A 25 16.77 10.86 -7.26
N ASP A 26 16.20 10.06 -6.35
CA ASP A 26 14.88 10.32 -5.76
C ASP A 26 14.90 11.39 -4.66
N VAL A 27 15.89 11.34 -3.76
CA VAL A 27 15.97 12.20 -2.59
C VAL A 27 16.51 13.58 -2.94
N GLU A 28 17.49 13.67 -3.84
CA GLU A 28 18.15 14.92 -4.20
C GLU A 28 17.63 15.49 -5.54
N ARG A 29 17.06 14.65 -6.41
CA ARG A 29 16.45 15.05 -7.71
C ARG A 29 17.37 15.81 -8.67
N GLN A 30 18.68 15.69 -8.48
CA GLN A 30 19.73 16.29 -9.33
C GLN A 30 20.17 15.41 -10.49
N ILE A 31 19.91 14.09 -10.42
CA ILE A 31 20.22 13.15 -11.51
C ILE A 31 19.01 13.13 -12.45
N ASP A 32 19.22 13.46 -13.72
CA ASP A 32 18.14 13.55 -14.71
C ASP A 32 17.82 12.19 -15.33
N LYS A 33 18.84 11.35 -15.48
CA LYS A 33 18.75 10.02 -16.07
C LYS A 33 19.75 9.08 -15.41
N LEU A 34 19.30 7.88 -15.07
CA LEU A 34 20.12 6.74 -14.68
C LEU A 34 19.94 5.63 -15.72
N GLU A 35 21.02 5.25 -16.39
CA GLU A 35 21.06 4.15 -17.35
C GLU A 35 21.93 3.02 -16.79
N ILE A 36 21.34 1.85 -16.59
CA ILE A 36 21.95 0.66 -16.02
C ILE A 36 22.49 -0.20 -17.17
N GLU A 37 23.72 -0.71 -17.08
CA GLU A 37 24.40 -1.40 -18.19
C GLU A 37 24.40 -0.57 -19.49
N ALA A 38 24.97 0.64 -19.42
CA ALA A 38 24.96 1.61 -20.50
C ALA A 38 25.72 1.12 -21.74
N ILE A 39 25.16 1.37 -22.93
CA ILE A 39 25.82 0.97 -24.18
C ILE A 39 26.87 2.03 -24.55
N VAL A 40 28.14 1.74 -24.24
CA VAL A 40 29.25 2.69 -24.40
C VAL A 40 30.45 2.08 -25.16
N ASN A 41 31.32 2.96 -25.65
CA ASN A 41 32.59 2.62 -26.33
C ASN A 41 33.82 2.69 -25.41
N ASN A 42 33.58 2.85 -24.10
CA ASN A 42 34.57 2.85 -23.02
C ASN A 42 34.32 1.63 -22.10
N ASN A 43 35.05 1.49 -20.99
CA ASN A 43 34.91 0.38 -20.05
C ASN A 43 34.21 0.76 -18.72
N PHE A 44 33.46 1.88 -18.71
CA PHE A 44 32.66 2.38 -17.60
C PHE A 44 31.18 2.27 -17.96
N ASP A 45 30.71 1.03 -18.06
CA ASP A 45 29.40 0.64 -18.58
C ASP A 45 28.40 0.21 -17.50
N ASP A 46 28.82 0.02 -16.25
CA ASP A 46 27.94 -0.50 -15.18
C ASP A 46 26.74 0.43 -14.91
N ALA A 47 26.99 1.74 -14.84
CA ALA A 47 25.93 2.74 -14.84
C ALA A 47 26.38 4.01 -15.55
N ARG A 48 25.45 4.70 -16.20
CA ARG A 48 25.63 6.04 -16.72
C ARG A 48 24.59 6.95 -16.09
N ILE A 49 25.05 8.03 -15.47
CA ILE A 49 24.16 9.09 -15.00
C ILE A 49 24.32 10.33 -15.85
N SER A 50 23.20 10.99 -16.13
CA SER A 50 23.18 12.35 -16.63
C SER A 50 22.95 13.28 -15.45
N PHE A 51 23.85 14.23 -15.26
CA PHE A 51 23.85 15.15 -14.13
C PHE A 51 24.22 16.55 -14.63
N LEU A 52 23.30 17.52 -14.50
CA LEU A 52 23.52 18.93 -14.89
C LEU A 52 24.05 19.11 -16.32
N GLY A 53 23.61 18.28 -17.27
CA GLY A 53 24.06 18.30 -18.67
C GLY A 53 25.40 17.58 -18.94
N GLU A 54 26.09 17.10 -17.91
CA GLU A 54 27.26 16.23 -18.04
C GLU A 54 26.87 14.74 -18.01
N SER A 55 27.61 13.92 -18.76
CA SER A 55 27.50 12.47 -18.70
C SER A 55 28.59 11.91 -17.81
N VAL A 56 28.20 11.19 -16.78
CA VAL A 56 29.11 10.50 -15.89
C VAL A 56 29.01 9.00 -16.16
N TYR A 57 30.16 8.40 -16.43
CA TYR A 57 30.28 6.97 -16.68
C TYR A 57 30.83 6.31 -15.42
N CYS A 58 30.09 5.35 -14.88
CA CYS A 58 30.41 4.68 -13.63
C CYS A 58 30.88 3.25 -13.91
N GLN A 59 31.96 2.86 -13.24
CA GLN A 59 32.38 1.47 -13.15
C GLN A 59 32.44 1.08 -11.68
N MET A 60 31.93 -0.09 -11.37
CA MET A 60 31.77 -0.63 -10.03
C MET A 60 32.60 -1.89 -9.93
N LYS A 61 33.66 -1.85 -9.13
CA LYS A 61 34.64 -2.93 -9.02
C LYS A 61 34.60 -3.57 -7.65
N ASP A 62 34.23 -4.83 -7.70
CA ASP A 62 34.03 -5.64 -6.52
C ASP A 62 35.25 -6.50 -6.19
N ILE A 63 36.42 -5.88 -6.13
CA ILE A 63 37.72 -6.58 -5.99
C ILE A 63 38.16 -6.60 -4.54
N ASP A 64 38.46 -7.78 -3.99
CA ASP A 64 39.04 -7.88 -2.65
C ASP A 64 40.57 -7.64 -2.67
N SER A 65 41.08 -7.07 -1.58
CA SER A 65 42.51 -6.78 -1.38
C SER A 65 43.14 -5.97 -2.53
N ILE A 66 42.50 -4.87 -2.94
CA ILE A 66 43.09 -3.90 -3.87
C ILE A 66 43.69 -2.73 -3.11
N LYS A 67 44.91 -2.33 -3.49
CA LYS A 67 45.59 -1.17 -2.93
C LYS A 67 45.66 -0.06 -3.96
N PHE A 68 45.85 1.18 -3.50
CA PHE A 68 46.00 2.32 -4.40
C PHE A 68 47.22 2.17 -5.33
N GLU A 69 48.27 1.47 -4.90
CA GLU A 69 49.43 1.13 -5.73
C GLU A 69 49.12 0.16 -6.87
N ASP A 70 48.01 -0.59 -6.80
CA ASP A 70 47.57 -1.50 -7.87
C ASP A 70 46.87 -0.78 -9.03
N LEU A 71 46.76 0.56 -8.94
CA LEU A 71 46.14 1.43 -9.93
C LEU A 71 47.22 2.25 -10.65
N THR A 72 47.36 2.02 -11.95
CA THR A 72 48.22 2.85 -12.81
C THR A 72 47.35 3.69 -13.73
N LEU A 73 47.39 5.01 -13.57
CA LEU A 73 46.68 5.94 -14.46
C LEU A 73 47.58 6.30 -15.64
N GLU A 74 47.05 6.09 -16.86
CA GLU A 74 47.62 6.57 -18.11
C GLU A 74 46.62 7.52 -18.80
N GLU A 75 47.08 8.27 -19.79
CA GLU A 75 46.38 9.40 -20.41
C GLU A 75 44.93 9.11 -20.85
N ASN A 76 44.63 7.88 -21.30
CA ASN A 76 43.29 7.47 -21.79
C ASN A 76 42.77 6.16 -21.17
N ARG A 77 43.44 5.63 -20.15
CA ARG A 77 43.06 4.36 -19.52
C ARG A 77 43.57 4.28 -18.09
N ILE A 78 42.83 3.56 -17.26
CA ILE A 78 43.29 3.12 -15.94
C ILE A 78 43.61 1.63 -16.02
N ILE A 79 44.74 1.22 -15.45
CA ILE A 79 45.10 -0.19 -15.31
C ILE A 79 44.80 -0.61 -13.89
N ILE A 80 43.92 -1.60 -13.73
CA ILE A 80 43.52 -2.17 -12.44
C ILE A 80 44.05 -3.60 -12.37
N LYS A 81 45.04 -3.88 -11.49
CA LYS A 81 45.68 -5.21 -11.37
C LYS A 81 46.09 -5.81 -12.73
N ASN A 82 46.80 -5.03 -13.55
CA ASN A 82 47.27 -5.37 -14.90
C ASN A 82 46.19 -5.51 -16.00
N LYS A 83 44.91 -5.17 -15.72
CA LYS A 83 43.85 -5.12 -16.73
C LYS A 83 43.60 -3.66 -17.14
N PRO A 84 43.73 -3.31 -18.43
CA PRO A 84 43.45 -1.95 -18.89
C PRO A 84 41.94 -1.70 -19.04
N HIS A 85 41.47 -0.56 -18.54
CA HIS A 85 40.10 -0.05 -18.69
C HIS A 85 40.16 1.32 -19.36
N LYS A 86 39.58 1.42 -20.55
CA LYS A 86 39.49 2.65 -21.32
C LYS A 86 38.55 3.64 -20.62
N LEU A 87 39.05 4.86 -20.38
CA LEU A 87 38.28 5.98 -19.84
C LEU A 87 37.45 6.63 -20.94
N SER A 88 36.36 7.29 -20.56
CA SER A 88 35.66 8.24 -21.44
C SER A 88 36.38 9.58 -21.47
N ASP A 89 36.06 10.40 -22.46
CA ASP A 89 36.41 11.82 -22.56
C ASP A 89 35.59 12.72 -21.60
N LYS A 90 34.66 12.12 -20.84
CA LYS A 90 33.79 12.78 -19.86
C LYS A 90 34.19 12.40 -18.43
N ILE A 91 33.32 12.62 -17.46
CA ILE A 91 33.57 12.27 -16.06
C ILE A 91 33.47 10.74 -15.91
N ASN A 92 34.49 10.15 -15.31
CA ASN A 92 34.57 8.73 -15.01
C ASN A 92 34.55 8.54 -13.49
N VAL A 93 33.70 7.66 -12.96
CA VAL A 93 33.61 7.37 -11.53
C VAL A 93 33.83 5.88 -11.31
N LEU A 94 34.85 5.56 -10.52
CA LEU A 94 35.24 4.20 -10.20
C LEU A 94 34.93 3.92 -8.73
N PHE A 95 33.90 3.11 -8.49
CA PHE A 95 33.54 2.64 -7.16
C PHE A 95 34.31 1.36 -6.83
N PHE A 96 34.94 1.31 -5.66
CA PHE A 96 35.50 0.12 -5.07
C PHE A 96 34.79 -0.21 -3.77
N LYS A 97 34.51 -1.50 -3.53
CA LYS A 97 34.00 -1.98 -2.22
C LYS A 97 34.88 -1.48 -1.06
N ASN A 98 36.20 -1.60 -1.23
CA ASN A 98 37.17 -1.08 -0.29
C ASN A 98 38.50 -0.83 -1.00
N ILE A 99 39.03 0.37 -0.87
CA ILE A 99 40.39 0.76 -1.26
C ILE A 99 40.87 1.88 -0.32
N ASP A 100 42.08 1.75 0.21
CA ASP A 100 42.72 2.79 1.02
C ASP A 100 43.32 3.85 0.09
N CYS A 101 42.61 4.96 -0.09
CA CYS A 101 43.15 6.14 -0.76
C CYS A 101 44.06 6.88 0.23
N LYS A 102 45.28 7.26 -0.21
CA LYS A 102 46.25 7.99 0.63
C LYS A 102 45.71 9.35 1.13
N SER A 103 44.80 9.96 0.38
CA SER A 103 44.00 11.11 0.79
C SER A 103 42.72 11.20 -0.05
N TYR A 104 41.61 11.64 0.54
CA TYR A 104 40.41 12.06 -0.20
C TYR A 104 40.53 13.57 -0.43
N ASN A 105 40.61 13.99 -1.69
CA ASN A 105 40.86 15.39 -2.07
C ASN A 105 39.64 16.06 -2.71
N ASP A 106 38.53 15.33 -2.92
CA ASP A 106 37.28 15.86 -3.46
C ASP A 106 36.07 15.04 -2.96
N THR A 107 34.85 15.42 -3.37
CA THR A 107 33.63 14.64 -3.19
C THR A 107 32.89 14.46 -4.51
N PHE A 108 32.12 13.38 -4.63
CA PHE A 108 31.22 13.14 -5.77
C PHE A 108 29.84 12.73 -5.25
N LEU A 109 28.79 13.50 -5.57
CA LEU A 109 27.43 13.33 -5.02
C LEU A 109 27.40 13.22 -3.47
N GLY A 110 28.26 13.99 -2.79
CA GLY A 110 28.40 13.98 -1.33
C GLY A 110 29.23 12.81 -0.77
N LEU A 111 29.80 11.96 -1.62
CA LEU A 111 30.67 10.84 -1.22
C LEU A 111 32.15 11.26 -1.28
N PRO A 112 32.98 10.96 -0.25
CA PRO A 112 34.42 11.21 -0.31
C PRO A 112 35.09 10.49 -1.49
N ALA A 113 35.89 11.21 -2.26
CA ALA A 113 36.53 10.71 -3.46
C ALA A 113 37.99 11.14 -3.57
N TYR A 114 38.82 10.29 -4.16
CA TYR A 114 40.10 10.69 -4.72
C TYR A 114 39.88 11.08 -6.18
N LYS A 115 40.21 12.32 -6.53
CA LYS A 115 40.12 12.86 -7.88
C LYS A 115 41.49 13.04 -8.49
N LYS A 116 41.61 12.59 -9.74
CA LYS A 116 42.73 12.90 -10.63
C LYS A 116 42.18 13.07 -12.05
N ASP A 117 42.37 14.25 -12.62
CA ASP A 117 41.82 14.65 -13.92
C ASP A 117 40.28 14.46 -13.97
N ASN A 118 39.77 13.72 -14.96
CA ASN A 118 38.35 13.40 -15.12
C ASN A 118 37.93 12.10 -14.39
N LEU A 119 38.79 11.50 -13.57
CA LEU A 119 38.54 10.27 -12.85
C LEU A 119 38.33 10.53 -11.35
N TYR A 120 37.21 10.03 -10.83
CA TYR A 120 36.89 9.95 -9.40
C TYR A 120 37.00 8.50 -8.93
N ILE A 121 37.66 8.27 -7.80
CA ILE A 121 37.77 6.96 -7.16
C ILE A 121 37.10 7.04 -5.79
N ILE A 122 36.08 6.22 -5.58
CA ILE A 122 35.26 6.20 -4.36
C ILE A 122 35.42 4.84 -3.68
N SER A 123 35.77 4.86 -2.39
CA SER A 123 35.84 3.67 -1.54
C SER A 123 34.54 3.57 -0.74
N LEU A 124 33.62 2.71 -1.17
CA LEU A 124 32.30 2.57 -0.57
C LEU A 124 31.86 1.12 -0.51
N SER A 125 31.84 0.54 0.70
CA SER A 125 31.29 -0.79 0.98
C SER A 125 29.76 -0.79 0.87
N ARG A 126 29.14 -1.96 0.69
CA ARG A 126 27.67 -2.05 0.67
C ARG A 126 27.03 -1.59 1.97
N ASN A 127 27.57 -1.96 3.13
CA ASN A 127 27.06 -1.52 4.43
C ASN A 127 26.97 0.00 4.53
N LYS A 128 28.08 0.70 4.25
CA LYS A 128 28.09 2.17 4.16
C LYS A 128 27.09 2.72 3.14
N ALA A 129 26.94 2.09 1.97
CA ALA A 129 25.96 2.52 0.98
C ALA A 129 24.51 2.37 1.48
N LEU A 130 24.19 1.27 2.17
CA LEU A 130 22.89 0.99 2.75
C LEU A 130 22.59 1.92 3.94
N GLN A 131 23.58 2.18 4.79
CA GLN A 131 23.48 3.17 5.86
C GLN A 131 23.19 4.56 5.30
N ILE A 132 23.85 4.95 4.19
CA ILE A 132 23.55 6.23 3.51
C ILE A 132 22.12 6.23 2.97
N ILE A 133 21.62 5.14 2.40
CA ILE A 133 20.23 5.05 1.92
C ILE A 133 19.24 5.24 3.07
N GLU A 134 19.45 4.54 4.18
CA GLU A 134 18.58 4.61 5.36
C GLU A 134 18.63 6.00 5.99
N ASP A 135 19.82 6.60 6.11
CA ASP A 135 19.97 7.96 6.62
C ASP A 135 19.27 8.99 5.71
N LEU A 136 19.29 8.78 4.39
CA LEU A 136 18.58 9.64 3.43
C LEU A 136 17.06 9.53 3.57
N TYR A 137 16.53 8.37 3.94
CA TYR A 137 15.09 8.17 4.08
C TYR A 137 14.56 8.26 5.51
N LYS A 138 15.37 8.21 6.57
CA LYS A 138 15.09 8.16 8.04
C LYS A 138 13.83 8.85 8.61
N TYR A 139 13.21 9.78 7.89
CA TYR A 139 12.04 10.54 8.34
C TYR A 139 10.87 10.48 7.36
N ASN A 140 10.98 9.69 6.31
CA ASN A 140 9.96 9.44 5.30
C ASN A 140 10.19 8.04 4.74
N GLU A 141 10.37 7.05 5.59
CA GLU A 141 10.95 5.82 5.08
C GLU A 141 9.86 4.93 4.42
N LYS A 142 8.56 5.33 4.47
CA LYS A 142 7.49 4.92 3.50
C LYS A 142 7.99 5.06 2.07
N ARG A 143 8.70 6.15 1.81
CA ARG A 143 9.25 6.46 0.51
C ARG A 143 10.35 5.50 0.08
N GLU A 144 11.18 5.04 1.02
CA GLU A 144 12.22 4.06 0.73
C GLU A 144 11.59 2.76 0.19
N ALA A 145 10.51 2.30 0.82
CA ALA A 145 9.78 1.12 0.37
C ALA A 145 9.18 1.32 -1.03
N VAL A 146 8.59 2.49 -1.28
CA VAL A 146 8.06 2.88 -2.60
C VAL A 146 9.16 2.86 -3.66
N ILE A 147 10.33 3.44 -3.38
CA ILE A 147 11.44 3.50 -4.34
C ILE A 147 12.12 2.14 -4.52
N THR A 148 12.20 1.34 -3.47
CA THR A 148 12.64 -0.06 -3.55
C THR A 148 11.72 -0.87 -4.44
N HIS A 149 10.40 -0.74 -4.24
CA HIS A 149 9.40 -1.42 -5.05
C HIS A 149 9.45 -0.96 -6.51
N PHE A 150 9.53 0.35 -6.73
CA PHE A 150 9.70 0.96 -8.06
C PHE A 150 10.94 0.42 -8.76
N PHE A 151 12.09 0.38 -8.09
CA PHE A 151 13.33 -0.13 -8.64
C PHE A 151 13.21 -1.60 -9.04
N ASN A 152 12.68 -2.44 -8.14
CA ASN A 152 12.46 -3.85 -8.40
C ASN A 152 11.50 -4.08 -9.58
N GLN A 153 10.42 -3.30 -9.69
CA GLN A 153 9.54 -3.35 -10.85
C GLN A 153 10.25 -3.00 -12.16
N LYS A 154 11.11 -1.96 -12.16
CA LYS A 154 11.87 -1.56 -13.34
C LYS A 154 12.84 -2.68 -13.76
N LEU A 155 13.51 -3.31 -12.80
CA LEU A 155 14.39 -4.46 -13.05
C LEU A 155 13.61 -5.68 -13.58
N ASP A 156 12.47 -6.01 -12.99
CA ASP A 156 11.59 -7.12 -13.41
C ASP A 156 11.10 -6.94 -14.85
N LYS A 157 10.71 -5.70 -15.20
CA LYS A 157 10.27 -5.31 -16.55
C LYS A 157 11.42 -5.10 -17.54
N ARG A 158 12.69 -5.27 -17.11
CA ARG A 158 13.90 -5.03 -17.92
C ARG A 158 14.01 -3.60 -18.45
N HIS A 159 13.44 -2.64 -17.72
CA HIS A 159 13.50 -1.22 -18.04
C HIS A 159 14.74 -0.60 -17.38
N LEU A 160 15.88 -0.65 -18.09
CA LEU A 160 17.20 -0.27 -17.56
C LEU A 160 17.53 1.23 -17.69
N ILE A 161 16.60 2.04 -18.17
CA ILE A 161 16.74 3.49 -18.24
C ILE A 161 15.68 4.09 -17.35
N ILE A 162 16.08 4.81 -16.32
CA ILE A 162 15.17 5.51 -15.41
C ILE A 162 15.40 7.01 -15.62
N THR A 163 14.36 7.73 -15.99
CA THR A 163 14.40 9.20 -16.03
C THR A 163 13.77 9.80 -14.77
N LYS A 164 14.10 11.06 -14.46
CA LYS A 164 13.62 11.73 -13.25
C LYS A 164 12.10 11.84 -13.21
N GLU A 165 11.47 11.93 -14.37
CA GLU A 165 10.01 12.03 -14.55
C GLU A 165 9.31 10.70 -14.28
N GLU A 166 10.01 9.57 -14.39
CA GLU A 166 9.45 8.25 -14.09
C GLU A 166 9.44 7.93 -12.59
N LEU A 167 10.18 8.70 -11.78
CA LEU A 167 10.19 8.50 -10.33
C LEU A 167 8.81 8.83 -9.74
N PRO A 168 8.37 8.10 -8.70
CA PRO A 168 7.12 8.41 -8.00
C PRO A 168 7.04 9.89 -7.58
N ALA A 169 5.84 10.48 -7.55
CA ALA A 169 5.66 11.87 -7.17
C ALA A 169 6.02 12.12 -5.69
N ILE A 170 6.49 13.30 -5.33
CA ILE A 170 6.75 13.66 -3.93
C ILE A 170 5.45 14.16 -3.31
N ASP A 171 5.00 13.50 -2.23
CA ASP A 171 3.74 13.85 -1.58
C ASP A 171 3.86 15.14 -0.78
N ILE A 172 2.97 16.08 -1.12
CA ILE A 172 2.74 17.34 -0.43
C ILE A 172 1.24 17.47 -0.13
N TYR A 173 0.92 18.18 0.95
CA TYR A 173 -0.46 18.40 1.34
C TYR A 173 -1.26 19.06 0.22
N ASN A 174 -2.48 18.55 0.00
CA ASN A 174 -3.39 19.16 -0.95
C ASN A 174 -3.73 20.59 -0.48
N ILE A 175 -3.67 21.55 -1.40
CA ILE A 175 -3.99 22.97 -1.18
C ILE A 175 -5.24 23.42 -1.97
N GLN A 176 -5.93 22.49 -2.64
CA GLN A 176 -7.15 22.79 -3.40
C GLN A 176 -8.31 23.03 -2.44
N LEU A 177 -9.07 24.09 -2.74
CA LEU A 177 -10.32 24.41 -2.05
C LEU A 177 -11.47 23.62 -2.67
N LEU A 178 -12.51 23.36 -1.87
CA LEU A 178 -13.77 22.79 -2.35
C LEU A 178 -14.46 23.69 -3.39
N GLU A 179 -14.36 25.01 -3.22
CA GLU A 179 -15.05 25.97 -4.06
C GLU A 179 -14.13 26.60 -5.13
N LYS A 180 -14.69 26.79 -6.33
CA LYS A 180 -14.03 27.54 -7.40
C LYS A 180 -13.80 28.98 -6.97
N THR A 181 -12.59 29.49 -7.22
CA THR A 181 -12.25 30.89 -6.92
C THR A 181 -12.57 31.80 -8.11
N ILE A 182 -13.27 32.91 -7.85
CA ILE A 182 -13.43 34.05 -8.78
C ILE A 182 -12.50 35.17 -8.36
N ASP A 183 -11.80 35.73 -9.34
CA ASP A 183 -10.93 36.87 -9.13
C ASP A 183 -11.70 38.17 -9.27
N ILE A 184 -11.81 38.90 -8.16
CA ILE A 184 -12.49 40.20 -8.08
C ILE A 184 -11.51 41.39 -8.07
N GLY A 185 -10.21 41.16 -8.32
CA GLY A 185 -9.22 42.23 -8.49
C GLY A 185 -8.83 42.97 -7.20
N ARG A 186 -8.75 42.28 -6.06
CA ARG A 186 -8.35 42.88 -4.78
C ARG A 186 -6.88 43.28 -4.77
N LYS A 187 -6.61 44.54 -4.45
CA LYS A 187 -5.24 45.06 -4.30
C LYS A 187 -4.73 44.92 -2.88
N LEU A 188 -3.47 44.49 -2.74
CA LEU A 188 -2.75 44.49 -1.48
C LEU A 188 -2.16 45.87 -1.18
N LEU A 189 -2.08 46.23 0.11
CA LEU A 189 -1.30 47.38 0.56
C LEU A 189 0.17 47.17 0.16
N GLU A 190 0.87 48.23 -0.18
CA GLU A 190 2.32 48.14 -0.32
C GLU A 190 2.95 47.75 1.01
N PHE A 191 3.78 46.72 1.03
CA PHE A 191 4.49 46.27 2.22
C PHE A 191 5.91 45.84 1.84
N GLU A 192 6.84 46.07 2.77
CA GLU A 192 8.24 45.70 2.60
C GLU A 192 8.44 44.23 2.95
N ASN A 193 8.04 43.83 4.15
CA ASN A 193 8.47 42.56 4.76
C ASN A 193 7.30 41.61 5.05
N ILE A 194 6.46 41.92 6.03
CA ILE A 194 5.31 41.09 6.41
C ILE A 194 4.00 41.86 6.28
N LEU A 195 3.01 41.21 5.69
CA LEU A 195 1.62 41.69 5.64
C LEU A 195 0.72 40.69 6.34
N PHE A 196 0.09 41.13 7.41
CA PHE A 196 -0.99 40.42 8.08
C PHE A 196 -2.33 40.86 7.48
N ILE A 197 -2.94 39.99 6.69
CA ILE A 197 -4.29 40.22 6.16
C ILE A 197 -5.27 39.63 7.16
N GLU A 198 -5.81 40.51 7.99
CA GLU A 198 -6.84 40.14 8.93
C GLU A 198 -8.20 40.22 8.26
N GLY A 199 -9.03 39.22 8.52
CA GLY A 199 -10.39 39.25 8.04
C GLY A 199 -11.29 38.33 8.85
N LYS A 200 -12.54 38.77 9.03
CA LYS A 200 -13.58 37.96 9.66
C LYS A 200 -13.75 36.59 8.95
N PRO A 201 -14.31 35.56 9.61
CA PRO A 201 -14.52 34.24 9.02
C PRO A 201 -15.24 34.33 7.66
N GLY A 202 -14.86 33.56 6.66
CA GLY A 202 -15.58 33.56 5.37
C GLY A 202 -15.53 34.86 4.54
N ILE A 203 -14.64 35.82 4.83
CA ILE A 203 -14.46 37.03 4.01
C ILE A 203 -13.74 36.78 2.66
N GLY A 204 -13.41 35.52 2.35
CA GLY A 204 -12.68 35.16 1.13
C GLY A 204 -11.15 35.22 1.24
N LYS A 205 -10.57 35.03 2.44
CA LYS A 205 -9.10 34.96 2.65
C LYS A 205 -8.48 33.84 1.79
N SER A 206 -8.99 32.63 1.91
CA SER A 206 -8.49 31.46 1.18
C SER A 206 -8.66 31.56 -0.33
N HIS A 207 -9.67 32.28 -0.81
CA HIS A 207 -9.86 32.61 -2.22
C HIS A 207 -8.88 33.68 -2.69
N LEU A 208 -8.63 34.71 -1.86
CA LEU A 208 -7.59 35.70 -2.13
C LEU A 208 -6.25 35.01 -2.29
N VAL A 209 -5.89 34.04 -1.44
CA VAL A 209 -4.67 33.23 -1.60
C VAL A 209 -4.59 32.62 -3.00
N THR A 210 -5.66 32.01 -3.49
CA THR A 210 -5.71 31.46 -4.85
C THR A 210 -5.52 32.54 -5.92
N CYS A 211 -6.05 33.75 -5.76
CA CYS A 211 -5.74 34.87 -6.67
C CYS A 211 -4.28 35.31 -6.58
N LEU A 212 -3.75 35.44 -5.37
CA LEU A 212 -2.35 35.81 -5.12
C LEU A 212 -1.37 34.80 -5.71
N THR A 213 -1.75 33.52 -5.84
CA THR A 213 -0.92 32.55 -6.58
C THR A 213 -0.75 32.86 -8.06
N LYS A 214 -1.67 33.64 -8.66
CA LYS A 214 -1.56 34.14 -10.03
C LYS A 214 -0.80 35.45 -10.11
N GLU A 215 -0.89 36.30 -9.09
CA GLU A 215 -0.22 37.60 -9.05
C GLU A 215 1.28 37.51 -8.73
N TYR A 216 1.63 36.62 -7.79
CA TYR A 216 3.01 36.36 -7.44
C TYR A 216 3.57 35.22 -8.30
N ASN A 217 4.81 35.35 -8.75
CA ASN A 217 5.47 34.31 -9.54
C ASN A 217 5.72 33.07 -8.66
N GLN A 218 4.79 32.10 -8.71
CA GLN A 218 4.85 30.83 -7.98
C GLN A 218 5.11 31.01 -6.47
N PRO A 219 4.19 31.58 -5.67
CA PRO A 219 4.41 31.70 -4.23
C PRO A 219 4.43 30.33 -3.56
N LEU A 220 5.06 30.25 -2.38
CA LEU A 220 4.95 29.10 -1.48
C LEU A 220 3.65 29.25 -0.67
N VAL A 221 2.72 28.30 -0.77
CA VAL A 221 1.41 28.38 -0.10
C VAL A 221 1.22 27.25 0.89
N TYR A 222 0.90 27.60 2.14
CA TYR A 222 0.50 26.63 3.15
C TYR A 222 -0.89 26.91 3.69
N ARG A 223 -1.77 25.90 3.67
CA ARG A 223 -3.13 25.97 4.21
C ARG A 223 -3.29 25.02 5.39
N PHE A 224 -3.67 25.57 6.55
CA PHE A 224 -3.96 24.78 7.75
C PHE A 224 -5.31 24.05 7.68
N TRP A 225 -6.20 24.49 6.81
CA TRP A 225 -7.53 23.90 6.63
C TRP A 225 -7.99 24.02 5.17
N VAL A 226 -8.59 22.95 4.64
CA VAL A 226 -9.17 22.90 3.29
C VAL A 226 -10.62 22.39 3.27
N SER A 227 -10.98 21.49 4.17
CA SER A 227 -12.33 20.92 4.35
C SER A 227 -12.48 20.32 5.75
N ASN A 228 -13.71 20.21 6.25
CA ASN A 228 -14.01 19.48 7.50
C ASN A 228 -14.01 17.94 7.32
N GLN A 229 -13.94 17.45 6.09
CA GLN A 229 -13.74 16.05 5.76
C GLN A 229 -12.29 15.78 5.28
N ASP A 230 -11.35 16.70 5.53
CA ASP A 230 -9.92 16.48 5.27
C ASP A 230 -9.33 15.47 6.27
N LYS A 231 -8.82 14.36 5.75
CA LYS A 231 -8.18 13.31 6.55
C LYS A 231 -6.88 13.75 7.24
N ASP A 232 -6.20 14.78 6.70
CA ASP A 232 -4.91 15.26 7.19
C ASP A 232 -5.06 16.48 8.13
N TYR A 233 -6.29 16.86 8.48
CA TYR A 233 -6.58 18.09 9.23
C TYR A 233 -5.71 18.24 10.49
N ASP A 234 -5.67 17.22 11.35
CA ASP A 234 -4.85 17.25 12.57
C ASP A 234 -3.34 17.27 12.28
N LEU A 235 -2.91 16.59 11.21
CA LEU A 235 -1.49 16.48 10.83
C LEU A 235 -0.93 17.81 10.29
N ARG A 236 -1.77 18.67 9.70
CA ARG A 236 -1.40 20.01 9.20
C ARG A 236 -1.09 21.00 10.32
N LEU A 237 -1.61 20.77 11.53
CA LEU A 237 -1.45 21.69 12.65
C LEU A 237 -0.10 21.53 13.38
N LEU A 238 0.68 20.48 13.06
CA LEU A 238 1.97 20.20 13.68
C LEU A 238 3.13 20.89 12.94
N PHE A 239 3.96 21.65 13.66
CA PHE A 239 5.05 22.42 13.07
C PHE A 239 6.11 21.55 12.36
N LYS A 240 6.39 20.36 12.89
CA LYS A 240 7.32 19.41 12.26
C LYS A 240 6.88 19.02 10.84
N ASN A 241 5.57 18.84 10.65
CA ASN A 241 4.99 18.42 9.38
C ASN A 241 4.94 19.61 8.40
N PHE A 242 4.67 20.82 8.90
CA PHE A 242 4.76 22.06 8.12
C PHE A 242 6.14 22.24 7.49
N ILE A 243 7.22 22.12 8.28
CA ILE A 243 8.60 22.25 7.78
C ILE A 243 8.93 21.17 6.74
N ALA A 244 8.54 19.93 6.99
CA ALA A 244 8.75 18.83 6.05
C ALA A 244 8.03 19.07 4.72
N ASN A 245 6.77 19.51 4.76
CA ASN A 245 5.98 19.79 3.56
C ASN A 245 6.56 20.95 2.75
N ILE A 246 6.92 22.05 3.41
CA ILE A 246 7.52 23.22 2.74
C ILE A 246 8.85 22.87 2.08
N SER A 247 9.70 22.08 2.75
CA SER A 247 10.97 21.64 2.18
C SER A 247 10.74 20.86 0.88
N LYS A 248 9.77 19.93 0.86
CA LYS A 248 9.42 19.17 -0.34
C LYS A 248 8.98 20.07 -1.49
N GLU A 249 8.09 21.03 -1.21
CA GLU A 249 7.54 21.93 -2.23
C GLU A 249 8.58 22.91 -2.80
N LEU A 250 9.47 23.45 -1.96
CA LEU A 250 10.46 24.45 -2.38
C LEU A 250 11.57 23.87 -3.26
N PHE A 251 12.04 22.69 -2.92
CA PHE A 251 13.22 22.10 -3.53
C PHE A 251 12.86 20.98 -4.51
N GLY A 252 11.60 20.51 -4.50
CA GLY A 252 11.15 19.42 -5.35
C GLY A 252 11.91 18.13 -5.07
N ASP A 253 12.37 17.95 -3.83
CA ASP A 253 13.22 16.85 -3.38
C ASP A 253 12.88 16.47 -1.93
N LEU A 254 13.48 15.39 -1.42
CA LEU A 254 13.22 14.88 -0.06
C LEU A 254 14.35 15.19 0.90
N ARG A 255 15.33 16.01 0.48
CA ARG A 255 16.47 16.34 1.32
C ARG A 255 15.97 17.10 2.54
N ARG A 256 16.35 16.59 3.72
CA ARG A 256 16.07 17.28 4.98
C ARG A 256 16.86 18.58 5.02
N ARG A 257 16.15 19.63 5.37
CA ARG A 257 16.72 20.94 5.60
C ARG A 257 16.24 21.44 6.95
N THR A 258 17.12 22.13 7.65
CA THR A 258 16.82 22.86 8.86
C THR A 258 15.89 24.03 8.55
N LYS A 259 15.21 24.53 9.59
CA LYS A 259 14.45 25.78 9.52
C LYS A 259 15.28 26.90 8.87
N ASP A 260 16.54 27.04 9.26
CA ASP A 260 17.41 28.12 8.81
C ASP A 260 17.81 27.96 7.33
N GLU A 261 18.11 26.74 6.87
CA GLU A 261 18.39 26.47 5.44
C GLU A 261 17.19 26.79 4.55
N ILE A 262 15.98 26.45 5.00
CA ILE A 262 14.74 26.76 4.28
C ILE A 262 14.54 28.27 4.19
N ILE A 263 14.72 28.98 5.32
CA ILE A 263 14.61 30.44 5.38
C ILE A 263 15.63 31.09 4.44
N GLN A 264 16.89 30.67 4.50
CA GLN A 264 17.95 31.18 3.64
C GLN A 264 17.64 30.98 2.16
N TYR A 265 17.12 29.80 1.79
CA TYR A 265 16.75 29.52 0.41
C TYR A 265 15.59 30.41 -0.06
N ILE A 266 14.50 30.45 0.70
CA ILE A 266 13.34 31.32 0.44
C ILE A 266 13.80 32.78 0.22
N SER A 267 14.70 33.26 1.08
CA SER A 267 15.31 34.59 1.01
C SER A 267 16.13 34.81 -0.25
N GLY A 268 16.97 33.83 -0.61
CA GLY A 268 17.83 33.90 -1.79
C GLY A 268 17.04 33.98 -3.10
N ILE A 269 15.97 33.20 -3.21
CA ILE A 269 15.09 33.22 -4.39
C ILE A 269 14.00 34.30 -4.32
N LYS A 270 13.91 35.04 -3.20
CA LYS A 270 12.90 36.08 -2.93
C LYS A 270 11.46 35.60 -3.16
N LYS A 271 11.17 34.33 -2.84
CA LYS A 271 9.86 33.71 -3.07
C LYS A 271 8.86 34.21 -2.03
N THR A 272 7.72 34.73 -2.47
CA THR A 272 6.65 35.14 -1.54
C THR A 272 6.11 33.92 -0.80
N VAL A 273 6.01 34.03 0.53
CA VAL A 273 5.42 32.98 1.39
C VAL A 273 4.02 33.41 1.79
N ILE A 274 3.03 32.54 1.58
CA ILE A 274 1.63 32.79 1.92
C ILE A 274 1.15 31.71 2.90
N ILE A 275 0.74 32.13 4.09
CA ILE A 275 0.24 31.25 5.15
C ILE A 275 -1.24 31.55 5.36
N ASP A 276 -2.09 30.55 5.16
CA ASP A 276 -3.55 30.67 5.22
C ASP A 276 -4.13 29.91 6.43
N GLY A 277 -4.79 30.65 7.32
CA GLY A 277 -5.54 30.10 8.44
C GLY A 277 -4.72 29.86 9.72
N LEU A 278 -3.77 30.74 10.04
CA LEU A 278 -2.94 30.60 11.26
C LEU A 278 -3.77 30.49 12.55
N ASP A 279 -4.97 31.07 12.57
CA ASP A 279 -5.92 30.95 13.69
C ASP A 279 -6.37 29.51 13.99
N HIS A 280 -6.29 28.59 13.03
CA HIS A 280 -6.60 27.19 13.29
C HIS A 280 -5.60 26.55 14.26
N VAL A 281 -4.32 26.91 14.17
CA VAL A 281 -3.32 26.45 15.16
C VAL A 281 -3.65 27.02 16.54
N GLU A 282 -3.92 28.33 16.64
CA GLU A 282 -4.27 28.97 17.92
C GLU A 282 -5.53 28.37 18.57
N ASN A 283 -6.53 27.98 17.77
CA ASN A 283 -7.80 27.47 18.28
C ASN A 283 -7.79 25.98 18.61
N TYR A 284 -7.05 25.17 17.86
CA TYR A 284 -7.12 23.70 17.92
C TYR A 284 -5.85 23.03 18.45
N ARG A 285 -4.68 23.67 18.30
CA ARG A 285 -3.36 23.21 18.78
C ARG A 285 -2.51 24.38 19.31
N PRO A 286 -2.98 25.10 20.35
CA PRO A 286 -2.32 26.31 20.83
C PRO A 286 -0.86 26.11 21.24
N GLU A 287 -0.49 24.89 21.67
CA GLU A 287 0.87 24.51 22.02
C GLU A 287 1.88 24.60 20.86
N GLU A 288 1.41 24.51 19.60
CA GLU A 288 2.27 24.57 18.41
C GLU A 288 2.49 26.01 17.89
N LEU A 289 1.63 26.97 18.29
CA LEU A 289 1.53 28.30 17.67
C LEU A 289 2.86 29.09 17.67
N GLU A 290 3.60 29.07 18.78
CA GLU A 290 4.84 29.85 18.92
C GLU A 290 5.93 29.37 17.94
N TYR A 291 5.95 28.09 17.56
CA TYR A 291 6.89 27.60 16.55
C TYR A 291 6.62 28.23 15.18
N PHE A 292 5.34 28.36 14.80
CA PHE A 292 4.94 29.01 13.56
C PHE A 292 5.23 30.51 13.57
N VAL A 293 4.88 31.21 14.65
CA VAL A 293 5.14 32.65 14.79
C VAL A 293 6.64 32.93 14.72
N SER A 294 7.47 32.14 15.43
CA SER A 294 8.92 32.23 15.37
C SER A 294 9.48 32.04 13.95
N PHE A 295 8.93 31.09 13.19
CA PHE A 295 9.32 30.88 11.79
C PHE A 295 8.99 32.09 10.91
N ILE A 296 7.76 32.60 11.02
CA ILE A 296 7.28 33.77 10.27
C ILE A 296 8.12 35.02 10.59
N ASP A 297 8.40 35.25 11.88
CA ASP A 297 9.19 36.39 12.32
C ASP A 297 10.62 36.35 11.82
N THR A 298 11.18 35.16 11.58
CA THR A 298 12.54 35.05 11.03
C THR A 298 12.56 35.37 9.52
N LEU A 299 11.49 35.00 8.78
CA LEU A 299 11.37 35.30 7.35
C LEU A 299 11.19 36.79 7.04
N LYS A 300 10.64 37.57 7.99
CA LYS A 300 10.34 39.00 7.78
C LYS A 300 11.58 39.83 7.48
N GLU A 301 12.78 39.38 7.83
CA GLU A 301 14.00 40.17 7.61
C GLU A 301 14.47 40.14 6.16
N THR A 302 13.97 39.21 5.35
CA THR A 302 14.57 38.86 4.06
C THR A 302 13.57 38.57 2.95
N THR A 303 12.30 38.29 3.28
CA THR A 303 11.30 37.81 2.33
C THR A 303 9.93 38.46 2.57
N LYS A 304 9.16 38.61 1.48
CA LYS A 304 7.74 38.97 1.58
C LYS A 304 6.91 37.82 2.13
N VAL A 305 6.34 38.01 3.31
CA VAL A 305 5.44 37.06 3.95
C VAL A 305 4.03 37.65 4.03
N ILE A 306 3.04 36.89 3.57
CA ILE A 306 1.62 37.24 3.68
C ILE A 306 0.97 36.21 4.59
N VAL A 307 0.48 36.66 5.74
CA VAL A 307 -0.23 35.81 6.70
C VAL A 307 -1.69 36.20 6.69
N LEU A 308 -2.57 35.23 6.41
CA LEU A 308 -4.01 35.41 6.43
C LEU A 308 -4.59 34.66 7.63
N SER A 309 -5.35 35.37 8.45
CA SER A 309 -5.93 34.80 9.67
C SER A 309 -7.19 35.53 10.09
N ARG A 310 -7.97 34.91 10.97
CA ARG A 310 -8.86 35.66 11.87
C ARG A 310 -8.02 36.53 12.84
N PRO A 311 -8.62 37.52 13.51
CA PRO A 311 -7.96 38.20 14.62
C PRO A 311 -7.43 37.16 15.62
N LEU A 312 -6.11 37.20 15.85
CA LEU A 312 -5.43 36.29 16.77
C LEU A 312 -5.53 36.83 18.20
N LYS A 313 -5.65 35.93 19.19
CA LYS A 313 -5.59 36.29 20.62
C LYS A 313 -4.17 36.67 21.01
N ARG A 314 -3.18 36.01 20.40
CA ARG A 314 -1.77 36.36 20.47
C ARG A 314 -1.54 37.75 19.88
N ASP A 315 -0.94 38.63 20.67
CA ASP A 315 -0.59 39.98 20.22
C ASP A 315 0.52 39.93 19.17
N ILE A 316 0.33 40.61 18.04
CA ILE A 316 1.20 40.55 16.86
C ILE A 316 1.40 41.94 16.28
N HIS A 317 2.66 42.29 16.03
CA HIS A 317 3.08 43.63 15.61
C HIS A 317 3.35 43.75 14.10
N TRP A 318 2.75 42.87 13.28
CA TRP A 318 2.93 42.86 11.83
C TRP A 318 2.08 43.94 11.13
N LYS A 319 2.54 44.48 9.99
CA LYS A 319 1.77 45.46 9.22
C LYS A 319 0.44 44.84 8.79
N LYS A 320 -0.65 45.53 9.09
CA LYS A 320 -2.00 44.96 9.00
C LYS A 320 -2.79 45.55 7.83
N GLN A 321 -3.40 44.68 7.02
CA GLN A 321 -4.45 45.03 6.08
C GLN A 321 -5.75 44.39 6.53
N GLN A 322 -6.82 45.19 6.64
CA GLN A 322 -8.15 44.68 6.86
C GLN A 322 -8.77 44.26 5.53
N LEU A 323 -9.24 43.03 5.47
CA LEU A 323 -9.97 42.53 4.32
C LEU A 323 -11.44 42.93 4.47
N VAL A 324 -11.89 43.85 3.61
CA VAL A 324 -13.25 44.42 3.63
C VAL A 324 -14.24 43.53 2.87
N ASN A 325 -15.54 43.87 2.93
CA ASN A 325 -16.57 43.23 2.11
C ASN A 325 -16.41 43.59 0.62
N TRP A 326 -17.07 42.84 -0.27
CA TRP A 326 -17.19 43.20 -1.67
C TRP A 326 -18.02 44.46 -1.86
N ASN A 327 -17.71 45.23 -2.91
CA ASN A 327 -18.62 46.25 -3.42
C ASN A 327 -19.70 45.61 -4.32
N PHE A 328 -20.65 46.42 -4.82
CA PHE A 328 -21.75 45.93 -5.62
C PHE A 328 -21.31 45.25 -6.93
N GLU A 329 -20.35 45.85 -7.65
CA GLU A 329 -19.86 45.32 -8.92
C GLU A 329 -19.08 44.01 -8.73
N GLU A 330 -18.25 43.93 -7.69
CA GLU A 330 -17.55 42.71 -7.29
C GLU A 330 -18.55 41.60 -6.90
N THR A 331 -19.59 41.95 -6.15
CA THR A 331 -20.65 41.01 -5.76
C THR A 331 -21.39 40.50 -7.00
N ARG A 332 -21.76 41.39 -7.93
CA ARG A 332 -22.44 41.02 -9.18
C ARG A 332 -21.58 40.09 -10.03
N LEU A 333 -20.28 40.34 -10.13
CA LEU A 333 -19.34 39.48 -10.87
C LEU A 333 -19.34 38.04 -10.31
N VAL A 334 -19.24 37.90 -8.99
CA VAL A 334 -19.24 36.58 -8.34
C VAL A 334 -20.59 35.88 -8.50
N LEU A 335 -21.69 36.62 -8.38
CA LEU A 335 -23.05 36.10 -8.58
C LEU A 335 -23.26 35.56 -9.99
N ASP A 336 -22.74 36.25 -11.01
CA ASP A 336 -22.79 35.80 -12.40
C ASP A 336 -21.92 34.54 -12.61
N GLU A 337 -20.64 34.61 -12.26
CA GLU A 337 -19.68 33.55 -12.61
C GLU A 337 -19.83 32.25 -11.82
N LEU A 338 -20.18 32.31 -10.53
CA LEU A 338 -20.34 31.10 -9.70
C LEU A 338 -21.79 30.63 -9.61
N TYR A 339 -22.72 31.57 -9.46
CA TYR A 339 -24.10 31.25 -9.12
C TYR A 339 -25.04 31.36 -10.33
N HIS A 340 -24.58 31.91 -11.45
CA HIS A 340 -25.34 32.17 -12.66
C HIS A 340 -26.57 33.07 -12.42
N ILE A 341 -26.41 34.03 -11.51
CA ILE A 341 -27.42 35.04 -11.19
C ILE A 341 -27.02 36.34 -11.86
N THR A 342 -27.70 36.69 -12.95
CA THR A 342 -27.41 37.88 -13.77
C THR A 342 -28.45 38.98 -13.65
N ASP A 343 -29.63 38.68 -13.09
CA ASP A 343 -30.72 39.64 -12.90
C ASP A 343 -30.28 40.77 -11.95
N HIS A 344 -30.27 42.01 -12.46
CA HIS A 344 -29.76 43.16 -11.73
C HIS A 344 -30.56 43.47 -10.46
N PRO A 345 -31.91 43.54 -10.46
CA PRO A 345 -32.72 43.58 -9.24
C PRO A 345 -32.32 42.54 -8.19
N VAL A 346 -32.19 41.27 -8.58
CA VAL A 346 -31.83 40.18 -7.66
C VAL A 346 -30.43 40.37 -7.08
N CYS A 347 -29.45 40.71 -7.93
CA CYS A 347 -28.08 41.01 -7.48
C CYS A 347 -28.05 42.18 -6.49
N LYS A 348 -28.87 43.20 -6.72
CA LYS A 348 -28.97 44.37 -5.84
C LYS A 348 -29.57 44.00 -4.49
N ASP A 349 -30.64 43.22 -4.46
CA ASP A 349 -31.27 42.76 -3.23
C ASP A 349 -30.30 41.89 -2.39
N ILE A 350 -29.56 40.97 -3.03
CA ILE A 350 -28.52 40.17 -2.37
C ILE A 350 -27.44 41.08 -1.77
N PHE A 351 -26.98 42.07 -2.53
CA PHE A 351 -25.98 43.02 -2.03
C PHE A 351 -26.50 43.85 -0.86
N ASP A 352 -27.72 44.38 -0.94
CA ASP A 352 -28.32 45.22 0.09
C ASP A 352 -28.52 44.45 1.42
N ILE A 353 -28.87 43.15 1.33
CA ILE A 353 -28.97 42.25 2.49
C ILE A 353 -27.60 41.95 3.10
N THR A 354 -26.62 41.61 2.28
CA THR A 354 -25.33 41.04 2.75
C THR A 354 -24.23 42.08 2.94
N ASN A 355 -24.45 43.29 2.42
CA ASN A 355 -23.46 44.35 2.27
C ASN A 355 -22.17 43.84 1.61
N GLY A 356 -22.29 42.89 0.66
CA GLY A 356 -21.19 42.25 -0.04
C GLY A 356 -20.29 41.36 0.83
N TYR A 357 -20.70 40.91 2.01
CA TYR A 357 -19.90 39.99 2.83
C TYR A 357 -19.83 38.60 2.14
N PRO A 358 -18.67 38.11 1.66
CA PRO A 358 -18.61 36.96 0.75
C PRO A 358 -19.34 35.68 1.19
N ILE A 359 -19.14 35.23 2.43
CA ILE A 359 -19.86 34.05 2.95
C ILE A 359 -21.38 34.28 3.05
N LEU A 360 -21.82 35.51 3.35
CA LEU A 360 -23.24 35.84 3.35
C LEU A 360 -23.80 35.96 1.94
N VAL A 361 -23.01 36.51 0.99
CA VAL A 361 -23.37 36.51 -0.44
C VAL A 361 -23.60 35.09 -0.91
N ARG A 362 -22.69 34.16 -0.59
CA ARG A 362 -22.88 32.73 -0.85
C ARG A 362 -24.16 32.21 -0.22
N PHE A 363 -24.38 32.44 1.07
CA PHE A 363 -25.56 31.92 1.77
C PHE A 363 -26.86 32.43 1.14
N VAL A 364 -26.98 33.73 0.87
CA VAL A 364 -28.18 34.31 0.27
C VAL A 364 -28.32 33.90 -1.20
N ALA A 365 -27.23 33.78 -1.96
CA ALA A 365 -27.25 33.32 -3.35
C ALA A 365 -27.68 31.85 -3.48
N GLU A 366 -27.11 30.96 -2.67
CA GLU A 366 -27.50 29.55 -2.64
C GLU A 366 -28.95 29.38 -2.16
N GLN A 367 -29.35 30.17 -1.14
CA GLN A 367 -30.73 30.20 -0.70
C GLN A 367 -31.67 30.65 -1.82
N TYR A 368 -31.32 31.69 -2.57
CA TYR A 368 -32.10 32.15 -3.73
C TYR A 368 -32.17 31.07 -4.82
N LYS A 369 -31.07 30.39 -5.14
CA LYS A 369 -31.07 29.26 -6.09
C LYS A 369 -31.94 28.11 -5.61
N HIS A 370 -32.01 27.88 -4.30
CA HIS A 370 -32.82 26.83 -3.70
C HIS A 370 -34.31 27.16 -3.66
N SER A 371 -34.70 28.35 -3.16
CA SER A 371 -36.10 28.73 -2.95
C SER A 371 -36.73 29.56 -4.08
N GLY A 372 -35.93 30.06 -5.04
CA GLY A 372 -36.36 30.97 -6.09
C GLY A 372 -36.77 32.37 -5.61
N GLN A 373 -36.62 32.65 -4.31
CA GLN A 373 -37.01 33.90 -3.66
C GLN A 373 -35.97 34.30 -2.62
N ILE A 374 -35.69 35.60 -2.52
CA ILE A 374 -34.83 36.17 -1.48
C ILE A 374 -35.63 36.28 -0.17
N GLN A 375 -35.11 35.73 0.92
CA GLN A 375 -35.77 35.84 2.23
C GLN A 375 -35.65 37.27 2.79
N SER A 376 -36.69 37.71 3.51
CA SER A 376 -36.68 39.00 4.20
C SER A 376 -35.86 38.90 5.50
N LEU A 377 -34.54 38.87 5.37
CA LEU A 377 -33.60 38.80 6.50
C LEU A 377 -33.21 40.17 7.06
N GLY A 378 -33.66 41.25 6.40
CA GLY A 378 -33.10 42.59 6.61
C GLY A 378 -31.61 42.65 6.31
N LYS A 379 -30.96 43.76 6.65
CA LYS A 379 -29.50 43.89 6.52
C LYS A 379 -28.80 42.98 7.53
N LEU A 380 -27.78 42.25 7.07
CA LEU A 380 -26.97 41.32 7.87
C LEU A 380 -25.61 41.92 8.21
N GLU A 381 -25.25 41.94 9.49
CA GLU A 381 -23.96 42.50 9.94
C GLU A 381 -22.83 41.46 10.02
N SER A 382 -23.18 40.22 10.36
CA SER A 382 -22.21 39.13 10.57
C SER A 382 -22.80 37.75 10.25
N THR A 383 -21.95 36.73 10.18
CA THR A 383 -22.41 35.32 10.13
C THR A 383 -23.27 34.96 11.33
N ASN A 384 -22.96 35.51 12.51
CA ASN A 384 -23.74 35.27 13.71
C ASN A 384 -25.13 35.91 13.64
N ASP A 385 -25.28 37.11 13.06
CA ASP A 385 -26.59 37.72 12.84
C ASP A 385 -27.43 36.88 11.86
N TYR A 386 -26.81 36.38 10.80
CA TYR A 386 -27.44 35.45 9.89
C TYR A 386 -27.89 34.16 10.60
N TYR A 387 -27.00 33.53 11.38
CA TYR A 387 -27.32 32.34 12.16
C TYR A 387 -28.40 32.62 13.23
N GLU A 388 -28.39 33.75 13.92
CA GLU A 388 -29.45 34.10 14.88
C GLU A 388 -30.81 34.23 14.17
N LYS A 389 -30.86 34.75 12.95
CA LYS A 389 -32.11 34.88 12.18
C LYS A 389 -32.67 33.54 11.75
N ILE A 390 -31.83 32.60 11.31
CA ILE A 390 -32.28 31.29 10.79
C ILE A 390 -32.32 30.18 11.86
N ILE A 391 -31.55 30.31 12.95
CA ILE A 391 -31.44 29.33 14.06
C ILE A 391 -32.07 29.91 15.36
N SER A 392 -32.97 30.89 15.27
CA SER A 392 -33.47 31.65 16.43
C SER A 392 -34.08 30.79 17.53
N THR A 393 -34.61 29.61 17.20
CA THR A 393 -35.23 28.71 18.19
C THR A 393 -34.18 27.92 18.98
N VAL A 394 -34.40 27.79 20.30
CA VAL A 394 -33.54 27.00 21.20
C VAL A 394 -33.46 25.53 20.73
N ASN A 395 -34.54 24.99 20.17
CA ASN A 395 -34.58 23.63 19.67
C ASN A 395 -33.67 23.43 18.46
N THR A 396 -33.66 24.36 17.49
CA THR A 396 -32.76 24.28 16.32
C THR A 396 -31.29 24.39 16.75
N LYS A 397 -30.95 25.33 17.64
CA LYS A 397 -29.58 25.46 18.19
C LYS A 397 -29.15 24.16 18.84
N THR A 398 -30.02 23.63 19.70
CA THR A 398 -29.81 22.38 20.41
C THR A 398 -29.61 21.26 19.41
N ALA A 399 -30.48 21.06 18.41
CA ALA A 399 -30.36 20.03 17.38
C ALA A 399 -29.02 20.07 16.64
N LEU A 400 -28.61 21.23 16.13
CA LEU A 400 -27.38 21.38 15.33
C LEU A 400 -26.08 21.19 16.12
N THR A 401 -26.09 21.29 17.45
CA THR A 401 -24.91 20.94 18.27
C THR A 401 -24.46 19.48 18.08
N LEU A 402 -25.24 18.62 17.45
CA LEU A 402 -24.81 17.28 17.06
C LEU A 402 -23.50 17.29 16.25
N PHE A 403 -23.38 18.18 15.27
CA PHE A 403 -22.26 18.18 14.33
C PHE A 403 -20.92 18.65 14.93
N ILE A 404 -20.92 19.12 16.18
CA ILE A 404 -19.71 19.48 16.92
C ILE A 404 -19.32 18.43 17.97
N THR A 405 -19.98 17.27 17.98
CA THR A 405 -19.71 16.17 18.93
C THR A 405 -18.79 15.07 18.38
N SER A 406 -18.49 15.12 17.08
CA SER A 406 -17.59 14.20 16.38
C SER A 406 -16.82 14.99 15.31
N HIS A 407 -15.54 14.67 15.13
CA HIS A 407 -14.70 15.26 14.08
C HIS A 407 -14.83 14.54 12.72
N SER A 408 -15.95 13.85 12.49
CA SER A 408 -16.25 13.12 11.25
C SER A 408 -17.66 13.44 10.75
N TYR A 409 -18.05 12.80 9.64
CA TYR A 409 -19.40 12.93 9.11
C TYR A 409 -20.44 12.26 10.02
N THR A 410 -21.66 12.79 9.98
CA THR A 410 -22.88 12.16 10.52
C THR A 410 -23.76 11.76 9.35
N THR A 411 -24.27 10.53 9.33
CA THR A 411 -25.22 10.14 8.28
C THR A 411 -26.61 10.72 8.55
N GLU A 412 -27.42 10.89 7.52
CA GLU A 412 -28.80 11.38 7.67
C GLU A 412 -29.62 10.51 8.65
N SER A 413 -29.45 9.19 8.64
CA SER A 413 -30.16 8.29 9.56
C SER A 413 -29.65 8.37 11.00
N GLU A 414 -28.36 8.69 11.20
CA GLU A 414 -27.77 8.87 12.52
C GLU A 414 -28.30 10.10 13.26
N ILE A 415 -28.79 11.12 12.55
CA ILE A 415 -29.44 12.28 13.17
C ILE A 415 -30.58 11.83 14.08
N SER A 416 -31.41 10.89 13.61
CA SER A 416 -32.51 10.31 14.40
C SER A 416 -32.07 9.37 15.52
N ILE A 417 -30.82 8.88 15.47
CA ILE A 417 -30.26 8.04 16.53
C ILE A 417 -29.72 8.92 17.65
N PHE A 418 -29.05 10.02 17.30
CA PHE A 418 -28.39 10.88 18.27
C PHE A 418 -29.32 11.92 18.90
N LEU A 419 -30.43 12.25 18.25
CA LEU A 419 -31.41 13.24 18.70
C LEU A 419 -32.76 12.58 19.03
N GLU A 420 -33.52 13.23 19.92
CA GLU A 420 -34.93 12.89 20.16
C GLU A 420 -35.77 13.26 18.93
N GLU A 421 -36.92 12.61 18.72
CA GLU A 421 -37.75 12.70 17.49
C GLU A 421 -37.97 14.14 17.03
N ASP A 422 -38.49 15.01 17.92
CA ASP A 422 -38.71 16.43 17.62
C ASP A 422 -37.42 17.17 17.21
N LEU A 423 -36.28 16.87 17.86
CA LEU A 423 -35.01 17.52 17.55
C LEU A 423 -34.37 16.98 16.27
N ALA A 424 -34.60 15.70 15.97
CA ALA A 424 -34.14 15.07 14.73
C ALA A 424 -34.88 15.67 13.53
N ASP A 425 -36.19 15.83 13.63
CA ASP A 425 -37.01 16.46 12.58
C ASP A 425 -36.58 17.90 12.34
N ILE A 426 -36.38 18.67 13.42
CA ILE A 426 -35.85 20.04 13.32
C ILE A 426 -34.47 20.07 12.65
N ALA A 427 -33.56 19.15 12.97
CA ALA A 427 -32.25 19.08 12.31
C ALA A 427 -32.39 18.77 10.81
N LYS A 428 -33.22 17.78 10.44
CA LYS A 428 -33.41 17.37 9.05
C LYS A 428 -34.11 18.44 8.22
N GLU A 429 -35.15 19.08 8.74
CA GLU A 429 -35.79 20.23 8.11
C GLU A 429 -34.80 21.36 7.90
N PHE A 430 -33.98 21.66 8.92
CA PHE A 430 -32.95 22.70 8.79
C PHE A 430 -31.90 22.37 7.71
N ILE A 431 -31.43 21.12 7.64
CA ILE A 431 -30.49 20.68 6.60
C ILE A 431 -31.12 20.81 5.21
N LYS A 432 -32.40 20.44 5.08
CA LYS A 432 -33.15 20.53 3.81
C LYS A 432 -33.36 21.97 3.35
N ASP A 433 -33.67 22.88 4.27
CA ASP A 433 -33.94 24.29 3.97
C ASP A 433 -32.65 25.11 3.78
N TYR A 434 -31.55 24.67 4.42
CA TYR A 434 -30.25 25.35 4.41
C TYR A 434 -29.08 24.42 4.00
N PRO A 435 -29.16 23.69 2.87
CA PRO A 435 -28.20 22.63 2.53
C PRO A 435 -26.77 23.15 2.29
N TYR A 436 -26.64 24.40 1.84
CA TYR A 436 -25.34 25.06 1.62
C TYR A 436 -24.56 25.32 2.91
N LEU A 437 -25.14 25.16 4.10
CA LEU A 437 -24.42 25.23 5.37
C LEU A 437 -23.69 23.91 5.71
N PHE A 438 -23.85 22.89 4.88
CA PHE A 438 -23.31 21.55 5.06
C PHE A 438 -22.45 21.12 3.87
N GLU A 439 -21.43 20.31 4.13
CA GLU A 439 -20.76 19.49 3.12
C GLU A 439 -21.49 18.13 3.09
N ILE A 440 -22.21 17.88 2.00
CA ILE A 440 -23.05 16.68 1.82
C ILE A 440 -22.45 15.81 0.72
N LYS A 441 -22.00 14.61 1.10
CA LYS A 441 -21.57 13.55 0.16
C LYS A 441 -22.52 12.37 0.29
N LEU A 442 -23.53 12.32 -0.58
CA LEU A 442 -24.65 11.38 -0.47
C LEU A 442 -25.35 11.55 0.90
N ASN A 443 -25.51 10.48 1.69
CA ASN A 443 -26.07 10.56 3.05
C ASN A 443 -25.11 11.15 4.11
N ARG A 444 -23.85 11.46 3.79
CA ARG A 444 -22.84 11.91 4.76
C ARG A 444 -22.84 13.42 4.88
N ILE A 445 -23.09 13.91 6.09
CA ILE A 445 -23.32 15.32 6.38
C ILE A 445 -22.29 15.79 7.40
N SER A 446 -21.59 16.88 7.08
CA SER A 446 -20.75 17.62 8.02
C SER A 446 -20.99 19.12 7.84
N LEU A 447 -20.58 19.94 8.80
CA LEU A 447 -20.69 21.39 8.65
C LEU A 447 -19.75 21.86 7.53
N PHE A 448 -20.21 22.78 6.68
CA PHE A 448 -19.43 23.27 5.55
C PHE A 448 -18.25 24.16 5.99
N HIS A 449 -18.48 25.01 6.99
CA HIS A 449 -17.51 26.03 7.39
C HIS A 449 -17.45 26.20 8.91
N ASP A 450 -16.24 26.42 9.40
CA ASP A 450 -15.90 26.51 10.82
C ASP A 450 -16.60 27.65 11.59
N SER A 451 -17.10 28.68 10.89
CA SER A 451 -17.88 29.75 11.54
C SER A 451 -19.15 29.22 12.22
N LEU A 452 -19.79 28.19 11.65
CA LEU A 452 -20.96 27.59 12.26
C LEU A 452 -20.59 26.70 13.46
N ASN A 453 -19.45 25.98 13.39
CA ASN A 453 -18.88 25.27 14.54
C ASN A 453 -18.69 26.24 15.72
N THR A 454 -18.03 27.36 15.46
CA THR A 454 -17.73 28.40 16.45
C THR A 454 -19.02 29.00 17.03
N TYR A 455 -20.01 29.29 16.19
CA TYR A 455 -21.30 29.80 16.62
C TYR A 455 -22.03 28.81 17.55
N LEU A 456 -22.09 27.53 17.16
CA LEU A 456 -22.74 26.48 17.95
C LEU A 456 -22.01 26.22 19.28
N LEU A 457 -20.68 26.27 19.30
CA LEU A 457 -19.86 26.12 20.52
C LEU A 457 -20.11 27.27 21.51
N THR A 458 -20.14 28.52 21.03
CA THR A 458 -20.29 29.70 21.89
C THR A 458 -21.71 29.90 22.43
N LYS A 459 -22.72 29.41 21.72
CA LYS A 459 -24.14 29.52 22.10
C LYS A 459 -24.70 28.23 22.73
N GLY A 460 -23.95 27.13 22.71
CA GLY A 460 -24.40 25.79 23.07
C GLY A 460 -24.61 25.60 24.57
N THR A 461 -25.86 25.63 25.01
CA THR A 461 -26.30 25.61 26.42
C THR A 461 -26.10 24.28 27.18
N CYS A 462 -25.64 23.17 26.56
CA CYS A 462 -25.26 21.94 27.29
C CYS A 462 -24.53 20.86 26.44
N ASN A 463 -23.37 21.17 25.83
CA ASN A 463 -22.67 20.21 24.93
C ASN A 463 -22.16 18.94 25.65
N THR A 464 -21.68 19.05 26.89
CA THR A 464 -21.06 17.92 27.62
C THR A 464 -22.01 16.75 27.87
N LYS A 465 -23.28 17.02 28.19
CA LYS A 465 -24.29 15.97 28.39
C LYS A 465 -24.60 15.23 27.09
N ARG A 466 -24.67 15.95 25.98
CA ARG A 466 -24.91 15.36 24.66
C ARG A 466 -23.73 14.52 24.20
N LEU A 467 -22.51 15.04 24.33
CA LEU A 467 -21.30 14.29 24.04
C LEU A 467 -21.28 12.98 24.82
N ALA A 468 -21.57 13.01 26.12
CA ALA A 468 -21.66 11.80 26.94
C ALA A 468 -22.76 10.83 26.44
N LYS A 469 -23.95 11.35 26.05
CA LYS A 469 -25.04 10.54 25.47
C LYS A 469 -24.61 9.88 24.16
N ILE A 470 -23.94 10.61 23.26
CA ILE A 470 -23.46 10.10 21.97
C ILE A 470 -22.35 9.07 22.17
N LYS A 471 -21.36 9.34 23.04
CA LYS A 471 -20.32 8.36 23.41
C LYS A 471 -20.97 7.06 23.90
N GLN A 472 -22.01 7.15 24.73
CA GLN A 472 -22.75 5.98 25.21
C GLN A 472 -23.55 5.27 24.11
N ILE A 473 -24.22 6.00 23.21
CA ILE A 473 -24.92 5.40 22.06
C ILE A 473 -23.94 4.65 21.16
N VAL A 474 -22.82 5.28 20.80
CA VAL A 474 -21.78 4.68 19.97
C VAL A 474 -21.19 3.47 20.68
N PHE A 475 -20.80 3.61 21.94
CA PHE A 475 -20.30 2.51 22.75
C PHE A 475 -21.28 1.33 22.77
N GLN A 476 -22.56 1.58 23.04
CA GLN A 476 -23.54 0.50 23.10
C GLN A 476 -23.81 -0.15 21.74
N SER A 477 -23.82 0.63 20.66
CA SER A 477 -23.91 0.13 19.28
C SER A 477 -22.75 -0.84 18.97
N ILE A 478 -21.52 -0.47 19.35
CA ILE A 478 -20.33 -1.32 19.20
C ILE A 478 -20.41 -2.56 20.10
N ILE A 479 -20.81 -2.42 21.37
CA ILE A 479 -21.02 -3.56 22.26
C ILE A 479 -22.12 -4.51 21.75
N ASN A 480 -23.10 -3.99 21.00
CA ASN A 480 -24.15 -4.77 20.34
C ASN A 480 -23.72 -5.35 18.98
N GLU A 481 -22.45 -5.22 18.59
CA GLU A 481 -21.88 -5.73 17.33
C GLU A 481 -22.44 -5.04 16.06
N GLU A 482 -22.96 -3.83 16.20
CA GLU A 482 -23.42 -3.03 15.06
C GLU A 482 -22.24 -2.40 14.30
N LYS A 483 -22.37 -2.28 12.98
CA LYS A 483 -21.26 -1.89 12.08
C LYS A 483 -21.22 -0.39 11.78
N ARG A 484 -22.26 0.35 12.13
CA ARG A 484 -22.50 1.75 11.74
C ARG A 484 -21.34 2.70 12.03
N PHE A 485 -20.68 2.51 13.18
CA PHE A 485 -19.65 3.43 13.69
C PHE A 485 -18.23 2.86 13.64
N ILE A 486 -18.05 1.58 13.29
CA ILE A 486 -16.77 0.88 13.45
C ILE A 486 -15.64 1.52 12.64
N SER A 487 -15.94 2.00 11.42
CA SER A 487 -14.94 2.58 10.52
C SER A 487 -14.37 3.91 11.02
N ARG A 488 -15.05 4.60 11.95
CA ARG A 488 -14.67 5.94 12.43
C ARG A 488 -14.74 6.08 13.95
N ILE A 489 -14.61 4.98 14.68
CA ILE A 489 -14.77 4.97 16.15
C ILE A 489 -13.83 5.95 16.87
N ALA A 490 -12.65 6.22 16.31
CA ALA A 490 -11.69 7.18 16.83
C ALA A 490 -12.23 8.63 16.84
N SER A 491 -13.20 8.98 15.97
CA SER A 491 -13.74 10.35 15.90
C SER A 491 -14.68 10.72 17.05
N PHE A 492 -15.08 9.75 17.87
CA PHE A 492 -16.01 9.93 19.00
C PHE A 492 -15.30 10.05 20.36
N ASP A 493 -13.95 9.96 20.39
CA ASP A 493 -13.13 10.16 21.59
C ASP A 493 -13.61 9.32 22.80
N LEU A 494 -13.80 8.01 22.63
CA LEU A 494 -14.31 7.15 23.71
C LEU A 494 -13.37 7.12 24.92
N ASP A 495 -13.93 7.05 26.13
CA ASP A 495 -13.15 7.04 27.36
C ASP A 495 -12.35 5.73 27.50
N LYS A 496 -11.22 5.75 28.23
CA LYS A 496 -10.35 4.57 28.40
C LYS A 496 -11.10 3.29 28.82
N PRO A 497 -12.04 3.30 29.79
CA PRO A 497 -12.79 2.09 30.16
C PRO A 497 -13.60 1.50 29.00
N MET A 498 -14.22 2.37 28.18
CA MET A 498 -14.95 1.95 26.98
C MET A 498 -14.01 1.31 25.95
N LYS A 499 -12.84 1.92 25.70
CA LYS A 499 -11.81 1.37 24.80
C LYS A 499 -11.37 -0.04 25.23
N VAL A 500 -11.14 -0.25 26.53
CA VAL A 500 -10.75 -1.56 27.09
C VAL A 500 -11.85 -2.61 26.86
N GLU A 501 -13.11 -2.27 27.13
CA GLU A 501 -14.22 -3.20 26.96
C GLU A 501 -14.44 -3.58 25.48
N ILE A 502 -14.39 -2.60 24.58
CA ILE A 502 -14.46 -2.83 23.14
C ILE A 502 -13.32 -3.74 22.69
N LEU A 503 -12.07 -3.43 23.07
CA LEU A 503 -10.92 -4.23 22.64
C LEU A 503 -11.02 -5.66 23.18
N ARG A 504 -11.44 -5.88 24.43
CA ARG A 504 -11.68 -7.22 24.98
C ARG A 504 -12.72 -8.02 24.19
N LYS A 505 -13.80 -7.37 23.76
CA LYS A 505 -14.87 -8.01 22.99
C LYS A 505 -14.44 -8.33 21.56
N TYR A 506 -13.73 -7.42 20.91
CA TYR A 506 -13.40 -7.54 19.48
C TYR A 506 -12.06 -8.23 19.20
N ALA A 507 -11.15 -8.28 20.18
CA ALA A 507 -9.99 -9.17 20.14
C ALA A 507 -10.37 -10.59 20.62
N ASP A 508 -11.46 -11.10 20.04
CA ASP A 508 -11.98 -12.45 20.14
C ASP A 508 -12.33 -12.86 18.70
N ILE A 509 -11.69 -13.93 18.21
CA ILE A 509 -11.86 -14.36 16.82
C ILE A 509 -13.29 -14.87 16.51
N ASP A 510 -14.04 -15.31 17.53
CA ASP A 510 -15.45 -15.64 17.35
C ASP A 510 -16.32 -14.40 17.21
N CYS A 511 -16.02 -13.34 17.95
CA CYS A 511 -16.64 -12.02 17.75
C CYS A 511 -16.33 -11.48 16.35
N PHE A 512 -15.06 -11.53 15.93
CA PHE A 512 -14.67 -11.19 14.58
C PHE A 512 -15.49 -11.98 13.54
N TYR A 513 -15.61 -13.31 13.72
CA TYR A 513 -16.38 -14.17 12.81
C TYR A 513 -17.83 -13.72 12.63
N ARG A 514 -18.52 -13.37 13.73
CA ARG A 514 -19.91 -12.91 13.67
C ARG A 514 -20.04 -11.59 12.89
N ILE A 515 -19.10 -10.67 13.09
CA ILE A 515 -19.20 -9.34 12.52
C ILE A 515 -18.79 -9.32 11.04
N TYR A 516 -17.73 -10.06 10.67
CA TYR A 516 -17.26 -10.04 9.29
C TYR A 516 -18.18 -10.82 8.34
N LYS A 517 -18.82 -11.92 8.79
CA LYS A 517 -19.57 -12.85 7.91
C LYS A 517 -20.66 -12.18 7.06
N ASP A 518 -21.25 -11.09 7.56
CA ASP A 518 -22.33 -10.36 6.88
C ASP A 518 -21.95 -8.90 6.58
N CYS A 519 -20.66 -8.61 6.40
CA CYS A 519 -20.16 -7.27 6.14
C CYS A 519 -19.89 -7.04 4.65
N ILE A 520 -20.73 -6.24 3.99
CA ILE A 520 -20.51 -5.85 2.59
C ILE A 520 -19.36 -4.84 2.42
N ASP A 521 -19.10 -4.07 3.48
CA ASP A 521 -18.02 -3.08 3.52
C ASP A 521 -16.84 -3.60 4.32
N PHE A 522 -16.10 -4.56 3.75
CA PHE A 522 -14.96 -5.18 4.41
C PHE A 522 -13.87 -4.17 4.82
N GLU A 523 -13.75 -3.06 4.08
CA GLU A 523 -12.82 -1.97 4.37
C GLU A 523 -13.14 -1.30 5.72
N ALA A 524 -14.42 -1.24 6.13
CA ALA A 524 -14.81 -0.74 7.46
C ALA A 524 -14.27 -1.62 8.59
N ILE A 525 -14.27 -2.94 8.42
CA ILE A 525 -13.71 -3.88 9.41
C ILE A 525 -12.20 -3.69 9.52
N ARG A 526 -11.50 -3.58 8.38
CA ARG A 526 -10.05 -3.31 8.35
C ARG A 526 -9.70 -2.02 9.10
N LEU A 527 -10.41 -0.92 8.80
CA LEU A 527 -10.22 0.37 9.47
C LEU A 527 -10.48 0.27 10.99
N PHE A 528 -11.50 -0.48 11.40
CA PHE A 528 -11.83 -0.65 12.80
C PHE A 528 -10.70 -1.34 13.59
N TYR A 529 -10.18 -2.47 13.10
CA TYR A 529 -9.09 -3.16 13.79
C TYR A 529 -7.77 -2.38 13.76
N ASN A 530 -7.52 -1.61 12.70
CA ASN A 530 -6.41 -0.65 12.69
C ASN A 530 -6.57 0.40 13.80
N GLN A 531 -7.77 0.93 14.03
CA GLN A 531 -8.04 1.86 15.15
C GLN A 531 -7.87 1.20 16.52
N LEU A 532 -8.32 -0.05 16.69
CA LEU A 532 -8.10 -0.80 17.94
C LEU A 532 -6.60 -0.98 18.24
N ARG A 533 -5.80 -1.27 17.23
CA ARG A 533 -4.33 -1.38 17.36
C ARG A 533 -3.70 -0.05 17.74
N HIS A 534 -4.22 1.08 17.25
CA HIS A 534 -3.79 2.44 17.64
C HIS A 534 -4.15 2.80 19.09
N TRP A 535 -5.15 2.17 19.71
CA TRP A 535 -5.47 2.41 21.12
C TRP A 535 -4.52 1.69 22.08
N LEU A 536 -3.91 0.58 21.69
CA LEU A 536 -3.05 -0.24 22.56
C LEU A 536 -1.95 0.54 23.31
N PRO A 537 -1.26 1.55 22.72
CA PRO A 537 -0.25 2.34 23.44
C PRO A 537 -0.81 3.15 24.61
N GLU A 538 -2.10 3.50 24.60
CA GLU A 538 -2.76 4.31 25.64
C GLU A 538 -3.28 3.48 26.83
N LEU A 539 -3.23 2.14 26.70
CA LEU A 539 -3.86 1.17 27.60
C LEU A 539 -2.82 0.30 28.31
N GLU A 540 -3.15 -0.11 29.53
CA GLU A 540 -2.30 -0.99 30.34
C GLU A 540 -2.23 -2.40 29.75
N ALA A 541 -1.04 -3.02 29.76
CA ALA A 541 -0.85 -4.34 29.17
C ALA A 541 -1.62 -5.45 29.93
N ASP A 542 -1.75 -5.31 31.24
CA ASP A 542 -2.49 -6.23 32.12
C ASP A 542 -4.01 -6.09 32.02
N ALA A 543 -4.51 -5.11 31.26
CA ALA A 543 -5.93 -5.02 30.93
C ALA A 543 -6.38 -6.16 29.99
N PHE A 544 -5.44 -6.86 29.34
CA PHE A 544 -5.69 -7.89 28.34
C PHE A 544 -4.97 -9.20 28.65
N SER A 545 -5.51 -10.30 28.10
CA SER A 545 -4.92 -11.63 28.27
C SER A 545 -4.03 -12.00 27.08
N ILE A 546 -3.23 -13.06 27.22
CA ILE A 546 -2.45 -13.65 26.12
C ILE A 546 -3.37 -14.02 24.93
N TYR A 547 -4.57 -14.56 25.22
CA TYR A 547 -5.54 -14.92 24.19
C TYR A 547 -6.04 -13.70 23.41
N THR A 548 -6.27 -12.58 24.11
CA THR A 548 -6.66 -11.31 23.51
C THR A 548 -5.60 -10.83 22.51
N TYR A 549 -4.33 -10.88 22.89
CA TYR A 549 -3.23 -10.51 21.99
C TYR A 549 -3.09 -11.47 20.81
N TYR A 550 -3.26 -12.78 21.03
CA TYR A 550 -3.18 -13.77 19.98
C TYR A 550 -4.29 -13.61 18.94
N ASP A 551 -5.54 -13.52 19.39
CA ASP A 551 -6.69 -13.35 18.52
C ASP A 551 -6.59 -12.06 17.72
N LEU A 552 -6.20 -10.94 18.35
CA LEU A 552 -6.00 -9.68 17.64
C LEU A 552 -4.93 -9.80 16.55
N ALA A 553 -3.84 -10.52 16.81
CA ALA A 553 -2.80 -10.76 15.81
C ALA A 553 -3.31 -11.64 14.65
N LEU A 554 -4.03 -12.72 14.95
CA LEU A 554 -4.64 -13.60 13.94
C LEU A 554 -5.65 -12.85 13.07
N ILE A 555 -6.51 -12.02 13.69
CA ILE A 555 -7.50 -11.19 12.98
C ILE A 555 -6.80 -10.16 12.09
N THR A 556 -5.76 -9.49 12.61
CA THR A 556 -4.98 -8.53 11.84
C THR A 556 -4.35 -9.19 10.60
N ASN A 557 -3.79 -10.39 10.74
CA ASN A 557 -3.25 -11.15 9.61
C ASN A 557 -4.32 -11.47 8.54
N ILE A 558 -5.58 -11.73 8.92
CA ILE A 558 -6.69 -11.90 7.96
C ILE A 558 -6.98 -10.58 7.24
N LEU A 559 -7.05 -9.47 7.97
CA LEU A 559 -7.45 -8.15 7.45
C LEU A 559 -6.39 -7.43 6.60
N MET A 560 -5.12 -7.86 6.69
CA MET A 560 -4.04 -7.34 5.85
C MET A 560 -4.13 -7.80 4.39
N ARG A 561 -4.98 -8.77 4.08
CA ARG A 561 -5.14 -9.31 2.72
C ARG A 561 -5.98 -8.35 1.88
N ASP A 562 -5.36 -7.68 0.91
CA ASP A 562 -6.05 -6.84 -0.07
C ASP A 562 -6.15 -7.57 -1.40
N GLN A 563 -7.38 -7.96 -1.77
CA GLN A 563 -7.63 -8.70 -3.01
C GLN A 563 -8.16 -7.83 -4.16
N ILE A 564 -8.73 -6.64 -3.90
CA ILE A 564 -9.52 -5.91 -4.91
C ILE A 564 -9.48 -4.39 -4.86
N SER A 565 -8.78 -3.74 -3.91
CA SER A 565 -8.88 -2.28 -3.74
C SER A 565 -8.52 -1.48 -5.00
N THR A 566 -7.77 -2.03 -5.96
CA THR A 566 -7.47 -1.39 -7.25
C THR A 566 -8.19 -1.99 -8.47
N MET A 567 -9.23 -2.80 -8.27
CA MET A 567 -9.95 -3.49 -9.35
C MET A 567 -11.28 -2.79 -9.66
N ASN A 568 -11.22 -1.72 -10.46
CA ASN A 568 -12.39 -0.89 -10.76
C ASN A 568 -13.56 -1.66 -11.38
N GLU A 569 -13.30 -2.61 -12.30
CA GLU A 569 -14.33 -3.46 -12.91
C GLU A 569 -15.12 -4.22 -11.82
N PHE A 570 -14.41 -4.83 -10.88
CA PHE A 570 -15.03 -5.56 -9.78
C PHE A 570 -15.83 -4.63 -8.88
N LEU A 571 -15.23 -3.52 -8.43
CA LEU A 571 -15.88 -2.57 -7.53
C LEU A 571 -17.14 -1.96 -8.15
N TYR A 572 -17.10 -1.60 -9.43
CA TYR A 572 -18.22 -1.01 -10.15
C TYR A 572 -19.40 -1.99 -10.24
N THR A 573 -19.16 -3.21 -10.67
CA THR A 573 -20.18 -4.26 -10.72
C THR A 573 -20.67 -4.68 -9.34
N TYR A 574 -19.79 -4.67 -8.34
CA TYR A 574 -20.15 -4.95 -6.95
C TYR A 574 -21.11 -3.88 -6.40
N VAL A 575 -20.84 -2.60 -6.64
CA VAL A 575 -21.73 -1.48 -6.29
C VAL A 575 -23.10 -1.62 -6.95
N GLN A 576 -23.15 -1.97 -8.24
CA GLN A 576 -24.41 -2.26 -8.94
C GLN A 576 -25.18 -3.38 -8.24
N CYS A 577 -24.48 -4.44 -7.83
CA CYS A 577 -25.07 -5.58 -7.13
C CYS A 577 -25.58 -5.23 -5.72
N LEU A 578 -24.85 -4.40 -4.98
CA LEU A 578 -25.26 -3.91 -3.66
C LEU A 578 -26.61 -3.20 -3.76
N LEU A 579 -26.70 -2.22 -4.66
CA LEU A 579 -27.93 -1.46 -4.89
C LEU A 579 -29.09 -2.37 -5.32
N PHE A 580 -28.82 -3.31 -6.24
CA PHE A 580 -29.83 -4.25 -6.72
C PHE A 580 -30.39 -5.17 -5.61
N ASN A 581 -29.54 -5.56 -4.64
CA ASN A 581 -29.95 -6.38 -3.51
C ASN A 581 -30.58 -5.58 -2.36
N GLY A 582 -30.64 -4.24 -2.48
CA GLY A 582 -31.33 -3.37 -1.52
C GLY A 582 -30.44 -2.76 -0.45
N TYR A 583 -29.11 -2.85 -0.61
CA TYR A 583 -28.19 -2.09 0.24
C TYR A 583 -28.26 -0.61 -0.11
N SER A 584 -28.05 0.21 0.92
CA SER A 584 -28.21 1.66 0.92
C SER A 584 -26.92 2.37 1.28
N ASP A 585 -26.96 3.70 1.26
CA ASP A 585 -25.82 4.55 1.66
C ASP A 585 -25.38 4.28 3.12
N ASP A 586 -26.29 3.85 3.99
CA ASP A 586 -26.00 3.56 5.41
C ASP A 586 -25.24 2.24 5.62
N ASP A 587 -25.25 1.35 4.62
CA ASP A 587 -24.55 0.06 4.68
C ASP A 587 -23.06 0.18 4.34
N ILE A 588 -22.64 1.31 3.74
CA ILE A 588 -21.26 1.62 3.35
C ILE A 588 -20.71 2.70 4.27
N THR A 589 -19.89 2.31 5.24
CA THR A 589 -19.43 3.15 6.35
C THR A 589 -17.95 3.56 6.23
N SER A 590 -17.14 2.84 5.46
CA SER A 590 -15.75 3.19 5.17
C SER A 590 -15.67 4.38 4.23
N SER A 591 -14.54 5.10 4.21
CA SER A 591 -14.27 6.17 3.24
C SER A 591 -13.25 5.75 2.18
N GLU A 592 -13.12 4.44 1.95
CA GLU A 592 -12.12 3.80 1.09
C GLU A 592 -12.68 3.57 -0.32
N TYR A 593 -12.09 2.63 -1.08
CA TYR A 593 -12.39 2.41 -2.49
C TYR A 593 -13.86 2.03 -2.76
N LEU A 594 -14.50 1.25 -1.88
CA LEU A 594 -15.91 0.89 -2.04
C LEU A 594 -16.81 2.13 -2.01
N PHE A 595 -16.61 3.02 -1.04
CA PHE A 595 -17.36 4.27 -0.98
C PHE A 595 -17.01 5.21 -2.13
N GLY A 596 -15.73 5.30 -2.51
CA GLY A 596 -15.29 6.07 -3.67
C GLY A 596 -16.00 5.62 -4.96
N MET A 597 -16.10 4.31 -5.19
CA MET A 597 -16.81 3.74 -6.34
C MET A 597 -18.31 3.92 -6.23
N TYR A 598 -18.88 3.81 -5.02
CA TYR A 598 -20.29 4.07 -4.77
C TYR A 598 -20.68 5.52 -5.09
N TYR A 599 -19.86 6.46 -4.65
CA TYR A 599 -20.00 7.88 -4.96
C TYR A 599 -19.91 8.12 -6.47
N TYR A 600 -18.85 7.63 -7.13
CA TYR A 600 -18.72 7.73 -8.58
C TYR A 600 -19.92 7.13 -9.34
N TYR A 601 -20.44 5.98 -8.90
CA TYR A 601 -21.61 5.36 -9.53
C TYR A 601 -22.84 6.28 -9.51
N LYS A 602 -23.09 6.94 -8.37
CA LYS A 602 -24.24 7.83 -8.14
C LYS A 602 -24.10 9.22 -8.75
N THR A 603 -22.89 9.78 -8.76
CA THR A 603 -22.65 11.20 -9.12
C THR A 603 -21.87 11.37 -10.43
N LYS A 604 -21.19 10.33 -10.91
CA LYS A 604 -20.22 10.35 -12.00
C LYS A 604 -18.97 11.20 -11.72
N ASP A 605 -18.74 11.55 -10.45
CA ASP A 605 -17.56 12.28 -10.00
C ASP A 605 -16.49 11.32 -9.43
N PRO A 606 -15.31 11.20 -10.07
CA PRO A 606 -14.26 10.25 -9.69
C PRO A 606 -13.30 10.78 -8.61
N ILE A 607 -13.50 11.98 -8.08
CA ILE A 607 -12.50 12.67 -7.25
C ILE A 607 -12.07 11.86 -6.01
N LEU A 608 -13.00 11.15 -5.37
CA LEU A 608 -12.69 10.34 -4.19
C LEU A 608 -11.75 9.18 -4.54
N LEU A 609 -12.03 8.46 -5.64
CA LEU A 609 -11.18 7.36 -6.10
C LEU A 609 -9.80 7.85 -6.54
N TYR A 610 -9.73 9.01 -7.19
CA TYR A 610 -8.48 9.63 -7.60
C TYR A 610 -7.60 9.95 -6.40
N ASN A 611 -8.19 10.56 -5.36
CA ASN A 611 -7.47 10.93 -4.14
C ASN A 611 -6.93 9.69 -3.42
N ILE A 612 -7.76 8.66 -3.20
CA ILE A 612 -7.33 7.41 -2.53
C ILE A 612 -6.18 6.75 -3.30
N THR A 613 -6.31 6.65 -4.63
CA THR A 613 -5.27 6.04 -5.50
C THR A 613 -3.94 6.79 -5.40
N THR A 614 -3.99 8.13 -5.38
CA THR A 614 -2.81 8.99 -5.23
C THR A 614 -2.16 8.80 -3.85
N GLU A 615 -2.98 8.77 -2.79
CA GLU A 615 -2.53 8.65 -1.41
C GLU A 615 -1.87 7.30 -1.11
N GLN A 616 -2.26 6.24 -1.81
CA GLN A 616 -1.62 4.92 -1.75
C GLN A 616 -0.43 4.77 -2.71
N HIS A 617 -0.01 5.88 -3.35
CA HIS A 617 1.14 5.95 -4.26
C HIS A 617 1.03 5.04 -5.49
N TYR A 618 -0.20 4.71 -5.91
CA TYR A 618 -0.43 4.06 -7.19
C TYR A 618 -0.26 5.05 -8.34
N ASP A 619 0.11 4.52 -9.51
CA ASP A 619 0.23 5.34 -10.72
C ASP A 619 -1.15 5.89 -11.14
N THR A 620 -1.27 7.21 -11.20
CA THR A 620 -2.48 7.91 -11.64
C THR A 620 -2.37 8.44 -13.08
N ASN A 621 -1.29 8.08 -13.80
CA ASN A 621 -1.18 8.36 -15.22
C ASN A 621 -2.34 7.70 -15.98
N ASN A 622 -3.10 8.51 -16.70
CA ASN A 622 -4.32 8.12 -17.41
C ASN A 622 -5.45 7.55 -16.52
N PHE A 623 -5.47 7.88 -15.22
CA PHE A 623 -6.48 7.38 -14.27
C PHE A 623 -7.91 7.51 -14.81
N TYR A 624 -8.28 8.71 -15.27
CA TYR A 624 -9.62 9.01 -15.77
C TYR A 624 -9.97 8.18 -17.00
N GLN A 625 -9.09 8.11 -18.01
CA GLN A 625 -9.34 7.32 -19.22
C GLN A 625 -9.45 5.82 -18.92
N LYS A 626 -8.63 5.32 -17.99
CA LYS A 626 -8.67 3.91 -17.58
C LYS A 626 -9.98 3.58 -16.86
N LEU A 627 -10.38 4.40 -15.88
CA LEU A 627 -11.63 4.22 -15.14
C LEU A 627 -12.84 4.26 -16.09
N GLU A 628 -12.91 5.24 -16.99
CA GLU A 628 -13.99 5.35 -17.98
C GLU A 628 -14.05 4.12 -18.89
N TYR A 629 -12.91 3.62 -19.35
CA TYR A 629 -12.84 2.43 -20.19
C TYR A 629 -13.31 1.17 -19.46
N GLU A 630 -12.84 0.95 -18.23
CA GLU A 630 -13.22 -0.21 -17.40
C GLU A 630 -14.73 -0.21 -17.10
N VAL A 631 -15.29 0.95 -16.74
CA VAL A 631 -16.74 1.13 -16.53
C VAL A 631 -17.53 0.90 -17.81
N TRP A 632 -17.08 1.47 -18.93
CA TRP A 632 -17.70 1.24 -20.23
C TRP A 632 -17.67 -0.24 -20.63
N ALA A 633 -16.56 -0.94 -20.34
CA ALA A 633 -16.40 -2.35 -20.64
C ALA A 633 -17.41 -3.21 -19.87
N GLU A 634 -17.65 -2.91 -18.59
CA GLU A 634 -18.66 -3.55 -17.75
C GLU A 634 -20.08 -3.29 -18.24
N ASP A 635 -20.45 -2.02 -18.46
CA ASP A 635 -21.79 -1.66 -18.95
C ASP A 635 -22.11 -2.31 -20.31
N ASN A 636 -21.08 -2.59 -21.12
CA ASN A 636 -21.21 -3.21 -22.44
C ASN A 636 -20.82 -4.70 -22.48
N TYR A 637 -20.67 -5.34 -21.32
CA TYR A 637 -20.24 -6.74 -21.22
C TYR A 637 -21.16 -7.71 -22.00
N PHE A 638 -22.48 -7.56 -21.85
CA PHE A 638 -23.47 -8.38 -22.58
C PHE A 638 -23.68 -7.88 -24.01
N ASN A 639 -23.71 -6.55 -24.20
CA ASN A 639 -23.99 -5.91 -25.49
C ASN A 639 -23.00 -6.32 -26.59
N ARG A 640 -21.72 -6.52 -26.26
CA ARG A 640 -20.69 -6.95 -27.21
C ARG A 640 -20.95 -8.35 -27.81
N HIS A 641 -21.83 -9.16 -27.20
CA HIS A 641 -22.16 -10.51 -27.66
C HIS A 641 -23.57 -10.66 -28.24
N LEU A 642 -24.38 -9.60 -28.25
CA LEU A 642 -25.77 -9.66 -28.77
C LEU A 642 -25.85 -9.94 -30.27
N LYS A 643 -24.84 -9.53 -31.05
CA LYS A 643 -24.80 -9.69 -32.50
C LYS A 643 -23.61 -10.53 -32.91
N PRO A 644 -23.71 -11.31 -34.01
CA PRO A 644 -22.57 -12.02 -34.57
C PRO A 644 -21.50 -11.03 -35.03
N VAL A 645 -20.23 -11.42 -34.89
CA VAL A 645 -19.10 -10.64 -35.42
C VAL A 645 -19.23 -10.49 -36.93
N GLU A 646 -19.12 -9.26 -37.42
CA GLU A 646 -19.15 -8.95 -38.85
C GLU A 646 -17.77 -9.12 -39.50
N LYS A 647 -17.72 -9.67 -40.72
CA LYS A 647 -16.48 -9.84 -41.49
C LYS A 647 -15.66 -8.54 -41.65
N LYS A 648 -16.31 -7.38 -41.70
CA LYS A 648 -15.63 -6.07 -41.78
C LYS A 648 -14.80 -5.75 -40.54
N ARG A 649 -15.21 -6.22 -39.35
CA ARG A 649 -14.49 -6.04 -38.08
C ARG A 649 -13.25 -6.92 -37.95
N LEU A 650 -13.10 -7.92 -38.82
CA LEU A 650 -11.91 -8.80 -38.87
C LEU A 650 -10.75 -8.19 -39.67
N LYS A 651 -10.97 -7.11 -40.43
CA LYS A 651 -9.90 -6.46 -41.21
C LYS A 651 -8.85 -5.86 -40.27
N GLY A 652 -7.61 -6.34 -40.36
CA GLY A 652 -6.48 -5.89 -39.54
C GLY A 652 -6.31 -6.62 -38.19
N PHE A 653 -7.31 -7.38 -37.74
CA PHE A 653 -7.27 -8.11 -36.45
C PHE A 653 -6.24 -9.26 -36.45
N LEU A 654 -6.16 -9.94 -37.60
CA LEU A 654 -5.24 -11.06 -37.84
C LEU A 654 -4.23 -10.70 -38.94
N SER A 655 -3.68 -9.48 -38.90
CA SER A 655 -2.60 -9.08 -39.82
C SER A 655 -1.30 -9.81 -39.50
N LYS A 656 -0.46 -10.04 -40.52
CA LYS A 656 0.87 -10.66 -40.37
C LYS A 656 1.91 -9.74 -39.71
N GLU A 657 1.54 -8.48 -39.50
CA GLU A 657 2.38 -7.43 -38.94
C GLU A 657 1.62 -6.80 -37.77
N TRP A 658 2.28 -6.69 -36.61
CA TRP A 658 1.85 -6.12 -35.31
C TRP A 658 1.50 -7.13 -34.21
N ILE A 659 2.24 -7.10 -33.09
CA ILE A 659 1.85 -7.76 -31.82
C ILE A 659 1.11 -6.70 -30.99
N ASN A 660 -0.13 -6.97 -30.57
CA ASN A 660 -0.84 -6.10 -29.63
C ASN A 660 -1.15 -6.86 -28.33
N ILE A 661 -0.92 -6.20 -27.19
CA ILE A 661 -1.23 -6.67 -25.83
C ILE A 661 -2.73 -6.96 -25.68
N ASP A 662 -3.57 -6.29 -26.48
CA ASP A 662 -5.03 -6.46 -26.54
C ASP A 662 -5.48 -7.89 -26.91
N THR A 663 -4.62 -8.73 -27.47
CA THR A 663 -5.00 -10.11 -27.89
C THR A 663 -5.45 -11.02 -26.73
N LEU A 664 -5.00 -10.75 -25.49
CA LEU A 664 -5.40 -11.48 -24.27
C LEU A 664 -6.87 -11.25 -23.85
N GLU A 665 -7.49 -10.19 -24.35
CA GLU A 665 -8.89 -9.86 -24.10
C GLU A 665 -9.76 -10.15 -25.32
N TYR A 666 -9.33 -9.72 -26.50
CA TYR A 666 -10.16 -9.79 -27.71
C TYR A 666 -10.37 -11.22 -28.24
N ILE A 667 -9.35 -12.11 -28.21
CA ILE A 667 -9.49 -13.48 -28.74
C ILE A 667 -10.52 -14.30 -27.95
N PRO A 668 -10.48 -14.35 -26.60
CA PRO A 668 -11.52 -15.01 -25.82
C PRO A 668 -12.94 -14.52 -26.15
N HIS A 669 -13.14 -13.21 -26.30
CA HIS A 669 -14.43 -12.64 -26.68
C HIS A 669 -14.86 -13.01 -28.11
N LEU A 670 -13.93 -13.05 -29.06
CA LEU A 670 -14.19 -13.53 -30.42
C LEU A 670 -14.61 -15.00 -30.41
N LEU A 671 -13.86 -15.87 -29.72
CA LEU A 671 -14.15 -17.30 -29.59
C LEU A 671 -15.53 -17.54 -28.96
N ALA A 672 -15.87 -16.79 -27.91
CA ALA A 672 -17.20 -16.84 -27.29
C ALA A 672 -18.29 -16.41 -28.28
N ASN A 673 -18.11 -15.29 -29.00
CA ASN A 673 -19.10 -14.80 -29.95
C ASN A 673 -19.35 -15.78 -31.10
N ILE A 674 -18.29 -16.32 -31.73
CA ILE A 674 -18.45 -17.26 -32.84
C ILE A 674 -19.08 -18.58 -32.41
N TYR A 675 -18.86 -19.00 -31.15
CA TYR A 675 -19.51 -20.17 -30.57
C TYR A 675 -21.01 -19.93 -30.40
N ILE A 676 -21.39 -18.81 -29.75
CA ILE A 676 -22.79 -18.48 -29.44
C ILE A 676 -23.63 -18.30 -30.72
N HIS A 677 -23.07 -17.67 -31.75
CA HIS A 677 -23.79 -17.38 -33.00
C HIS A 677 -23.62 -18.43 -34.10
N ASN A 678 -22.90 -19.54 -33.85
CA ASN A 678 -22.58 -20.55 -34.86
C ASN A 678 -22.03 -19.94 -36.16
N THR A 679 -20.86 -19.32 -36.10
CA THR A 679 -20.34 -18.52 -37.22
C THR A 679 -20.27 -19.29 -38.55
N GLU A 680 -20.75 -18.65 -39.62
CA GLU A 680 -20.60 -19.14 -41.00
C GLU A 680 -19.42 -18.46 -41.73
N ILE A 681 -18.63 -17.65 -41.03
CA ILE A 681 -17.48 -16.95 -41.62
C ILE A 681 -16.38 -17.97 -41.89
N ASN A 682 -16.13 -18.26 -43.17
CA ASN A 682 -15.14 -19.23 -43.62
C ASN A 682 -13.75 -19.03 -43.01
N GLU A 683 -13.30 -17.78 -42.85
CA GLU A 683 -11.99 -17.45 -42.25
C GLU A 683 -11.85 -17.83 -40.77
N LEU A 684 -12.97 -18.03 -40.05
CA LEU A 684 -13.01 -18.37 -38.63
C LEU A 684 -13.45 -19.82 -38.37
N LYS A 685 -13.63 -20.63 -39.41
CA LYS A 685 -14.15 -22.00 -39.31
C LYS A 685 -13.26 -22.88 -38.41
N ASP A 686 -11.95 -22.76 -38.54
CA ASP A 686 -10.99 -23.54 -37.73
C ASP A 686 -11.03 -23.12 -36.25
N PHE A 687 -11.25 -21.82 -35.97
CA PHE A 687 -11.40 -21.27 -34.62
C PHE A 687 -12.69 -21.81 -33.98
N TYR A 688 -13.80 -21.77 -34.73
CA TYR A 688 -15.08 -22.31 -34.30
C TYR A 688 -15.02 -23.81 -34.00
N GLN A 689 -14.38 -24.59 -34.88
CA GLN A 689 -14.19 -26.02 -34.64
C GLN A 689 -13.35 -26.30 -33.40
N ALA A 690 -12.29 -25.52 -33.17
CA ALA A 690 -11.44 -25.67 -32.00
C ALA A 690 -12.19 -25.41 -30.69
N VAL A 691 -12.98 -24.32 -30.60
CA VAL A 691 -13.77 -24.01 -29.40
C VAL A 691 -14.90 -25.04 -29.17
N CYS A 692 -15.57 -25.51 -30.22
CA CYS A 692 -16.58 -26.57 -30.09
C CYS A 692 -15.98 -27.89 -29.61
N LEU A 693 -14.80 -28.25 -30.12
CA LEU A 693 -14.07 -29.45 -29.68
C LEU A 693 -13.65 -29.34 -28.22
N TYR A 694 -13.14 -28.17 -27.82
CA TYR A 694 -12.73 -27.90 -26.45
C TYR A 694 -13.90 -28.06 -25.47
N ILE A 695 -15.05 -27.46 -25.78
CA ILE A 695 -16.21 -27.43 -24.89
C ILE A 695 -16.92 -28.79 -24.79
N HIS A 696 -17.11 -29.50 -25.91
CA HIS A 696 -18.03 -30.65 -25.96
C HIS A 696 -17.38 -32.02 -26.07
N LYS A 697 -16.10 -32.12 -26.45
CA LYS A 697 -15.49 -33.42 -26.79
C LYS A 697 -14.15 -33.67 -26.10
N ASN A 698 -13.14 -32.87 -26.41
CA ASN A 698 -11.77 -33.09 -25.95
C ASN A 698 -11.01 -31.77 -25.86
N GLU A 699 -10.77 -31.30 -24.63
CA GLU A 699 -10.07 -30.04 -24.34
C GLU A 699 -8.67 -30.01 -24.98
N ASN A 700 -7.87 -31.07 -24.84
CA ASN A 700 -6.51 -31.13 -25.40
C ASN A 700 -6.50 -31.06 -26.93
N GLN A 701 -7.45 -31.71 -27.60
CA GLN A 701 -7.54 -31.64 -29.05
C GLN A 701 -8.02 -30.26 -29.53
N GLY A 702 -8.96 -29.64 -28.79
CA GLY A 702 -9.38 -28.27 -29.03
C GLY A 702 -8.22 -27.28 -28.93
N ILE A 703 -7.39 -27.40 -27.88
CA ILE A 703 -6.17 -26.59 -27.69
C ILE A 703 -5.23 -26.70 -28.90
N LYS A 704 -4.86 -27.93 -29.28
CA LYS A 704 -3.95 -28.16 -30.42
C LYS A 704 -4.50 -27.61 -31.74
N ASN A 705 -5.82 -27.71 -31.93
CA ASN A 705 -6.46 -27.20 -33.13
C ASN A 705 -6.46 -25.66 -33.16
N LEU A 706 -6.70 -25.00 -32.03
CA LEU A 706 -6.63 -23.54 -31.95
C LEU A 706 -5.19 -23.06 -32.13
N GLU A 707 -4.22 -23.72 -31.51
CA GLU A 707 -2.79 -23.39 -31.64
C GLU A 707 -2.35 -23.44 -33.11
N LYS A 708 -2.75 -24.50 -33.83
CA LYS A 708 -2.52 -24.62 -35.27
C LYS A 708 -3.22 -23.54 -36.09
N ALA A 709 -4.44 -23.15 -35.71
CA ALA A 709 -5.18 -22.10 -36.39
C ALA A 709 -4.56 -20.70 -36.15
N LEU A 710 -3.96 -20.48 -34.98
CA LEU A 710 -3.32 -19.23 -34.58
C LEU A 710 -1.86 -19.11 -35.07
N SER A 711 -1.16 -20.22 -35.27
CA SER A 711 0.26 -20.24 -35.66
C SER A 711 0.62 -19.39 -36.90
N PRO A 712 -0.25 -19.18 -37.90
CA PRO A 712 0.06 -18.30 -39.04
C PRO A 712 0.09 -16.81 -38.69
N PHE A 713 -0.41 -16.40 -37.52
CA PHE A 713 -0.57 -15.00 -37.12
C PHE A 713 0.50 -14.59 -36.10
N LYS A 714 1.49 -13.81 -36.56
CA LYS A 714 2.57 -13.30 -35.69
C LYS A 714 2.09 -12.34 -34.59
N SER A 715 0.87 -11.82 -34.72
CA SER A 715 0.24 -10.90 -33.79
C SER A 715 -0.23 -11.55 -32.49
N VAL A 716 -0.31 -12.89 -32.46
CA VAL A 716 -0.90 -13.67 -31.37
C VAL A 716 0.09 -14.74 -30.90
N ASN A 717 0.21 -14.91 -29.60
CA ASN A 717 0.91 -16.07 -29.04
C ASN A 717 0.00 -17.31 -29.08
N ALA A 718 0.24 -18.22 -30.02
CA ALA A 718 -0.53 -19.45 -30.19
C ALA A 718 -0.41 -20.41 -28.98
N ASP A 719 0.70 -20.36 -28.23
CA ASP A 719 0.94 -21.19 -27.05
C ASP A 719 -0.04 -20.85 -25.90
N LEU A 720 -0.68 -19.68 -25.96
CA LEU A 720 -1.72 -19.26 -25.03
C LEU A 720 -3.12 -19.79 -25.39
N SER A 721 -3.23 -20.69 -26.37
CA SER A 721 -4.49 -21.37 -26.71
C SER A 721 -5.25 -21.99 -25.53
N PRO A 722 -4.60 -22.64 -24.53
CA PRO A 722 -5.29 -23.11 -23.33
C PRO A 722 -5.98 -21.97 -22.57
N TYR A 723 -5.28 -20.85 -22.38
CA TYR A 723 -5.82 -19.68 -21.71
C TYR A 723 -6.98 -19.06 -22.50
N TYR A 724 -6.84 -18.91 -23.82
CA TYR A 724 -7.90 -18.32 -24.65
C TYR A 724 -9.19 -19.14 -24.62
N LEU A 725 -9.08 -20.48 -24.72
CA LEU A 725 -10.23 -21.38 -24.69
C LEU A 725 -10.88 -21.46 -23.31
N ALA A 726 -10.07 -21.51 -22.24
CA ALA A 726 -10.58 -21.48 -20.87
C ALA A 726 -11.35 -20.18 -20.60
N LYS A 727 -10.77 -19.02 -20.95
CA LYS A 727 -11.42 -17.72 -20.79
C LYS A 727 -12.66 -17.57 -21.68
N ALA A 728 -12.64 -18.10 -22.91
CA ALA A 728 -13.81 -18.13 -23.79
C ALA A 728 -14.96 -18.96 -23.20
N LYS A 729 -14.65 -20.16 -22.65
CA LYS A 729 -15.62 -20.99 -21.93
C LYS A 729 -16.23 -20.23 -20.74
N ASP A 730 -15.41 -19.54 -19.95
CA ASP A 730 -15.89 -18.72 -18.84
C ASP A 730 -16.80 -17.58 -19.28
N ILE A 731 -16.47 -16.88 -20.39
CA ILE A 731 -17.33 -15.85 -20.99
C ILE A 731 -18.65 -16.46 -21.49
N ILE A 732 -18.63 -17.63 -22.14
CA ILE A 732 -19.86 -18.30 -22.60
C ILE A 732 -20.77 -18.63 -21.41
N LEU A 733 -20.20 -19.12 -20.31
CA LEU A 733 -20.94 -19.43 -19.09
C LEU A 733 -21.48 -18.15 -18.41
N SER A 734 -20.69 -17.08 -18.32
CA SER A 734 -21.13 -15.83 -17.68
C SER A 734 -22.23 -15.09 -18.47
N LEU A 735 -22.39 -15.40 -19.76
CA LEU A 735 -23.48 -14.90 -20.59
C LEU A 735 -24.81 -15.62 -20.36
N GLY A 736 -24.82 -16.73 -19.60
CA GLY A 736 -26.06 -17.41 -19.21
C GLY A 736 -26.77 -18.17 -20.32
N THR A 737 -26.05 -18.61 -21.36
CA THR A 737 -26.67 -19.34 -22.48
C THR A 737 -27.13 -20.75 -22.06
N ASP A 738 -28.30 -21.21 -22.55
CA ASP A 738 -28.92 -22.51 -22.20
C ASP A 738 -28.18 -23.75 -22.74
N THR A 739 -27.01 -23.56 -23.34
CA THR A 739 -26.31 -24.59 -24.12
C THR A 739 -25.38 -25.48 -23.28
N LEU A 740 -25.02 -25.06 -22.06
CA LEU A 740 -24.05 -25.73 -21.20
C LEU A 740 -24.50 -25.76 -19.73
N PRO A 741 -24.12 -26.79 -18.96
CA PRO A 741 -24.24 -26.76 -17.50
C PRO A 741 -23.53 -25.53 -16.94
N ASN A 742 -24.30 -24.62 -16.36
CA ASN A 742 -23.80 -23.33 -15.92
C ASN A 742 -23.68 -23.27 -14.40
N GLU A 743 -22.45 -23.26 -13.92
CA GLU A 743 -22.15 -23.18 -12.49
C GLU A 743 -22.61 -21.88 -11.85
N TYR A 744 -22.63 -20.78 -12.60
CA TYR A 744 -23.11 -19.48 -12.11
C TYR A 744 -24.63 -19.47 -11.86
N LEU A 745 -25.38 -20.40 -12.47
CA LEU A 745 -26.82 -20.54 -12.28
C LEU A 745 -27.17 -21.59 -11.22
N THR A 746 -26.33 -22.61 -11.07
CA THR A 746 -26.62 -23.80 -10.25
C THR A 746 -26.05 -23.74 -8.83
N HIS A 747 -24.97 -23.00 -8.61
CA HIS A 747 -24.35 -22.84 -7.28
C HIS A 747 -24.80 -21.52 -6.63
N THR A 748 -24.76 -21.47 -5.31
CA THR A 748 -24.76 -20.22 -4.55
C THR A 748 -23.39 -19.53 -4.64
N LEU A 749 -23.34 -18.22 -4.34
CA LEU A 749 -22.07 -17.47 -4.32
C LEU A 749 -21.03 -18.14 -3.41
N ARG A 750 -21.45 -18.59 -2.22
CA ARG A 750 -20.57 -19.28 -1.27
C ARG A 750 -20.04 -20.60 -1.82
N GLU A 751 -20.91 -21.43 -2.39
CA GLU A 751 -20.50 -22.70 -2.99
C GLU A 751 -19.53 -22.49 -4.15
N LEU A 752 -19.74 -21.45 -4.95
CA LEU A 752 -18.84 -21.07 -6.03
C LEU A 752 -17.45 -20.68 -5.49
N ILE A 753 -17.39 -19.81 -4.46
CA ILE A 753 -16.13 -19.41 -3.82
C ILE A 753 -15.39 -20.64 -3.27
N LEU A 754 -16.08 -21.49 -2.50
CA LEU A 754 -15.48 -22.69 -1.90
C LEU A 754 -15.03 -23.72 -2.94
N LYS A 755 -15.74 -23.84 -4.07
CA LYS A 755 -15.37 -24.74 -5.18
C LYS A 755 -14.03 -24.35 -5.79
N TYR A 756 -13.82 -23.05 -6.00
CA TYR A 756 -12.63 -22.50 -6.67
C TYR A 756 -11.50 -22.09 -5.73
N THR A 757 -11.74 -22.06 -4.41
CA THR A 757 -10.73 -21.77 -3.38
C THR A 757 -9.41 -22.53 -3.59
N PRO A 758 -9.39 -23.85 -3.88
CA PRO A 758 -8.14 -24.58 -4.10
C PRO A 758 -7.30 -24.08 -5.28
N GLU A 759 -7.89 -23.33 -6.21
CA GLU A 759 -7.19 -22.74 -7.36
C GLU A 759 -6.54 -21.38 -7.02
N GLY A 760 -6.84 -20.81 -5.84
CA GLY A 760 -6.28 -19.57 -5.33
C GLY A 760 -7.05 -18.30 -5.73
N SER A 761 -6.77 -17.20 -5.02
CA SER A 761 -7.53 -15.95 -5.10
C SER A 761 -7.58 -15.32 -6.50
N PHE A 762 -6.54 -15.48 -7.33
CA PHE A 762 -6.54 -14.96 -8.71
C PHE A 762 -7.53 -15.67 -9.62
N ASN A 763 -7.88 -16.91 -9.31
CA ASN A 763 -8.87 -17.69 -10.06
C ASN A 763 -10.28 -17.52 -9.49
N VAL A 764 -10.42 -17.15 -8.21
CA VAL A 764 -11.73 -16.97 -7.56
C VAL A 764 -12.37 -15.62 -7.92
N TRP A 765 -11.62 -14.51 -7.91
CA TRP A 765 -12.22 -13.18 -8.14
C TRP A 765 -12.95 -13.05 -9.50
N PRO A 766 -12.46 -13.60 -10.64
CA PRO A 766 -13.19 -13.53 -11.91
C PRO A 766 -14.48 -14.35 -11.86
N LYS A 767 -14.49 -15.47 -11.12
CA LYS A 767 -15.68 -16.31 -10.93
C LYS A 767 -16.75 -15.58 -10.13
N VAL A 768 -16.36 -14.92 -9.04
CA VAL A 768 -17.25 -14.06 -8.25
C VAL A 768 -17.83 -12.94 -9.11
N LEU A 769 -16.98 -12.25 -9.87
CA LEU A 769 -17.40 -11.18 -10.76
C LEU A 769 -18.41 -11.66 -11.82
N ASN A 770 -18.10 -12.76 -12.50
CA ASN A 770 -19.01 -13.35 -13.50
C ASN A 770 -20.35 -13.79 -12.90
N TYR A 771 -20.34 -14.36 -11.69
CA TYR A 771 -21.56 -14.72 -10.96
C TYR A 771 -22.42 -13.47 -10.68
N ILE A 772 -21.81 -12.39 -10.20
CA ILE A 772 -22.48 -11.13 -9.93
C ILE A 772 -23.02 -10.51 -11.22
N ARG A 773 -22.21 -10.42 -12.28
CA ARG A 773 -22.60 -9.91 -13.61
C ARG A 773 -23.84 -10.63 -14.14
N LEU A 774 -23.83 -11.97 -14.13
CA LEU A 774 -24.95 -12.76 -14.65
C LEU A 774 -26.20 -12.60 -13.78
N SER A 775 -26.04 -12.57 -12.46
CA SER A 775 -27.16 -12.37 -11.53
C SER A 775 -27.84 -11.02 -11.75
N LEU A 776 -27.05 -9.94 -11.94
CA LEU A 776 -27.56 -8.62 -12.30
C LEU A 776 -28.30 -8.64 -13.63
N HIS A 777 -27.71 -9.25 -14.66
CA HIS A 777 -28.33 -9.33 -15.99
C HIS A 777 -29.68 -10.07 -15.99
N GLN A 778 -29.80 -11.12 -15.19
CA GLN A 778 -31.03 -11.90 -15.04
C GLN A 778 -31.99 -11.34 -13.99
N ASN A 779 -31.67 -10.20 -13.37
CA ASN A 779 -32.43 -9.62 -12.26
C ASN A 779 -32.67 -10.63 -11.10
N LYS A 780 -31.64 -11.44 -10.78
CA LYS A 780 -31.67 -12.43 -9.70
C LYS A 780 -31.00 -11.86 -8.45
N LYS A 781 -31.73 -11.77 -7.34
CA LYS A 781 -31.15 -11.43 -6.04
C LYS A 781 -30.28 -12.57 -5.53
N ILE A 782 -29.20 -12.22 -4.83
CA ILE A 782 -28.19 -13.16 -4.34
C ILE A 782 -27.87 -12.90 -2.88
N ASP A 783 -27.42 -13.95 -2.18
CA ASP A 783 -26.91 -13.84 -0.81
C ASP A 783 -25.50 -13.23 -0.81
N LEU A 784 -25.47 -11.91 -1.02
CA LEU A 784 -24.24 -11.13 -1.19
C LEU A 784 -23.39 -11.10 0.08
N ALA A 785 -23.97 -11.34 1.26
CA ALA A 785 -23.24 -11.38 2.52
C ALA A 785 -22.08 -12.39 2.49
N ASN A 786 -22.22 -13.51 1.78
CA ASN A 786 -21.17 -14.53 1.67
C ASN A 786 -19.94 -14.09 0.87
N ILE A 787 -19.95 -12.94 0.21
CA ILE A 787 -18.78 -12.39 -0.47
C ILE A 787 -17.60 -12.18 0.50
N THR A 788 -17.90 -12.03 1.79
CA THR A 788 -16.91 -11.91 2.87
C THR A 788 -15.92 -13.06 2.94
N SER A 789 -16.33 -14.26 2.52
CA SER A 789 -15.45 -15.43 2.42
C SER A 789 -14.36 -15.28 1.37
N PHE A 790 -14.62 -14.49 0.32
CA PHE A 790 -13.62 -14.15 -0.69
C PHE A 790 -12.61 -13.14 -0.12
N PHE A 791 -13.06 -12.10 0.58
CA PHE A 791 -12.18 -11.11 1.21
C PHE A 791 -11.22 -11.69 2.26
N ALA A 792 -11.71 -12.61 3.09
CA ALA A 792 -10.91 -13.20 4.17
C ALA A 792 -9.99 -14.34 3.72
N MET A 793 -10.19 -14.88 2.51
CA MET A 793 -9.42 -16.00 1.96
C MET A 793 -7.92 -15.65 1.84
N TYR A 794 -7.07 -16.66 2.02
CA TYR A 794 -5.63 -16.56 1.79
C TYR A 794 -5.30 -16.03 0.38
N GLN A 795 -4.38 -15.06 0.30
CA GLN A 795 -4.01 -14.44 -0.96
C GLN A 795 -2.90 -15.24 -1.67
N GLN A 796 -3.14 -15.61 -2.93
CA GLN A 796 -2.29 -16.58 -3.65
C GLN A 796 -0.84 -16.12 -3.88
N ARG A 797 -0.56 -14.81 -3.93
CA ARG A 797 0.78 -14.25 -4.15
C ARG A 797 1.24 -13.41 -2.97
N LYS A 798 2.46 -13.69 -2.50
CA LYS A 798 3.19 -12.89 -1.51
C LYS A 798 2.48 -12.71 -0.16
N ASP A 799 1.49 -13.56 0.14
CA ASP A 799 0.91 -13.65 1.47
C ASP A 799 1.85 -14.45 2.37
N MET A 800 2.36 -13.81 3.42
CA MET A 800 3.28 -14.41 4.39
C MET A 800 2.59 -14.66 5.74
N THR A 801 1.27 -14.49 5.84
CA THR A 801 0.51 -14.58 7.09
C THR A 801 0.54 -15.95 7.75
N VAL A 802 1.04 -16.98 7.06
CA VAL A 802 1.18 -18.37 7.54
C VAL A 802 2.62 -18.88 7.47
N ILE A 803 3.60 -17.98 7.40
CA ILE A 803 5.00 -18.32 7.13
C ILE A 803 5.62 -19.29 8.16
N ASN A 804 5.13 -19.30 9.40
CA ASN A 804 5.59 -20.18 10.47
C ASN A 804 4.48 -21.12 10.98
N LEU A 805 3.56 -21.49 10.09
CA LEU A 805 2.54 -22.52 10.35
C LEU A 805 3.10 -23.84 10.93
N PRO A 806 4.28 -24.35 10.52
CA PRO A 806 4.88 -25.57 11.10
C PRO A 806 5.04 -25.53 12.62
N GLU A 807 5.47 -24.39 13.16
CA GLU A 807 5.72 -24.20 14.59
C GLU A 807 4.42 -24.32 15.39
N ALA A 808 3.32 -23.72 14.90
CA ALA A 808 2.01 -23.86 15.52
C ALA A 808 1.57 -25.33 15.55
N LEU A 809 1.65 -26.00 14.39
CA LEU A 809 1.20 -27.38 14.23
C LEU A 809 1.98 -28.34 15.13
N LYS A 810 3.31 -28.17 15.24
CA LYS A 810 4.15 -28.98 16.11
C LYS A 810 3.74 -28.85 17.58
N ILE A 811 3.56 -27.63 18.07
CA ILE A 811 3.13 -27.40 19.46
C ILE A 811 1.76 -28.05 19.73
N TYR A 812 0.78 -27.85 18.84
CA TYR A 812 -0.55 -28.43 19.04
C TYR A 812 -0.57 -29.95 18.94
N GLU A 813 0.32 -30.54 18.14
CA GLU A 813 0.53 -31.98 18.08
C GLU A 813 1.13 -32.52 19.38
N ASP A 814 2.18 -31.88 19.91
CA ASP A 814 2.82 -32.28 21.18
C ASP A 814 1.84 -32.20 22.37
N LYS A 815 0.88 -31.27 22.32
CA LYS A 815 -0.19 -31.17 23.31
C LYS A 815 -1.40 -32.09 23.02
N GLY A 816 -1.39 -32.84 21.92
CA GLY A 816 -2.41 -33.82 21.56
C GLY A 816 -3.70 -33.25 20.96
N PHE A 817 -3.69 -32.02 20.44
CA PHE A 817 -4.86 -31.39 19.82
C PHE A 817 -5.02 -31.70 18.32
N ILE A 818 -3.94 -32.10 17.65
CA ILE A 818 -3.92 -32.46 16.23
C ILE A 818 -3.01 -33.66 15.99
N THR A 819 -3.33 -34.50 15.00
CA THR A 819 -2.44 -35.61 14.61
C THR A 819 -1.48 -35.18 13.51
N ILE A 820 -0.35 -35.89 13.38
CA ILE A 820 0.65 -35.67 12.32
C ILE A 820 -0.03 -35.69 10.93
N GLU A 821 -0.94 -36.64 10.69
CA GLU A 821 -1.60 -36.77 9.39
C GLU A 821 -2.45 -35.55 9.05
N LYS A 822 -3.16 -34.99 10.04
CA LYS A 822 -4.01 -33.81 9.85
C LYS A 822 -3.16 -32.54 9.70
N ALA A 823 -2.04 -32.43 10.44
CA ALA A 823 -1.08 -31.34 10.26
C ALA A 823 -0.47 -31.37 8.84
N LEU A 824 -0.08 -32.54 8.34
CA LEU A 824 0.38 -32.71 6.95
C LEU A 824 -0.68 -32.30 5.92
N ASP A 825 -1.96 -32.64 6.12
CA ASP A 825 -3.05 -32.20 5.22
C ASP A 825 -3.15 -30.68 5.17
N ILE A 826 -3.06 -30.01 6.32
CA ILE A 826 -3.12 -28.54 6.40
C ILE A 826 -1.95 -27.92 5.64
N ILE A 827 -0.72 -28.41 5.86
CA ILE A 827 0.49 -27.89 5.19
C ILE A 827 0.41 -28.08 3.68
N VAL A 828 0.16 -29.30 3.21
CA VAL A 828 0.12 -29.61 1.77
C VAL A 828 -0.97 -28.81 1.07
N PHE A 829 -2.14 -28.67 1.70
CA PHE A 829 -3.22 -27.86 1.16
C PHE A 829 -2.86 -26.38 1.12
N THR A 830 -2.30 -25.83 2.20
CA THR A 830 -1.87 -24.42 2.26
C THR A 830 -0.82 -24.10 1.19
N GLN A 831 0.16 -24.99 1.00
CA GLN A 831 1.16 -24.82 -0.07
C GLN A 831 0.56 -24.86 -1.47
N SER A 832 -0.46 -25.70 -1.69
CA SER A 832 -1.13 -25.80 -3.00
C SER A 832 -1.87 -24.51 -3.40
N MET A 833 -2.29 -23.69 -2.42
CA MET A 833 -2.96 -22.41 -2.66
C MET A 833 -1.99 -21.25 -2.94
N SER A 834 -0.67 -21.44 -2.74
CA SER A 834 0.33 -20.39 -2.92
C SER A 834 1.14 -20.57 -4.18
N GLU A 835 1.31 -19.49 -4.96
CA GLU A 835 2.25 -19.49 -6.09
C GLU A 835 3.71 -19.43 -5.60
N LYS A 836 3.95 -18.58 -4.59
CA LYS A 836 5.28 -18.23 -4.04
C LYS A 836 5.14 -17.74 -2.60
N GLY A 837 6.18 -17.98 -1.81
CA GLY A 837 6.36 -17.39 -0.46
C GLY A 837 6.42 -18.42 0.67
N ILE A 838 5.78 -19.59 0.51
CA ILE A 838 5.62 -20.58 1.59
C ILE A 838 6.00 -22.02 1.18
N ARG A 839 6.92 -22.18 0.22
CA ARG A 839 7.37 -23.52 -0.23
C ARG A 839 8.18 -24.27 0.84
N HIS A 840 8.65 -23.56 1.86
CA HIS A 840 9.44 -24.12 2.96
C HIS A 840 8.61 -24.84 4.03
N LEU A 841 7.29 -24.59 4.13
CA LEU A 841 6.48 -25.08 5.26
C LEU A 841 6.58 -26.59 5.50
N LEU A 842 6.49 -27.40 4.43
CA LEU A 842 6.60 -28.85 4.59
C LEU A 842 8.01 -29.26 5.06
N ARG A 843 9.07 -28.65 4.50
CA ARG A 843 10.45 -28.93 4.92
C ARG A 843 10.63 -28.64 6.41
N GLU A 844 10.25 -27.45 6.85
CA GLU A 844 10.39 -27.03 8.25
C GLU A 844 9.58 -27.91 9.20
N TYR A 845 8.36 -28.30 8.83
CA TYR A 845 7.59 -29.23 9.65
C TYR A 845 8.28 -30.59 9.80
N LEU A 846 8.88 -31.13 8.74
CA LEU A 846 9.64 -32.39 8.83
C LEU A 846 10.92 -32.25 9.68
N GLU A 847 11.59 -31.09 9.63
CA GLU A 847 12.76 -30.77 10.46
C GLU A 847 12.44 -30.71 11.96
N LEU A 848 11.20 -30.35 12.32
CA LEU A 848 10.73 -30.38 13.71
C LEU A 848 10.47 -31.80 14.25
N HIS A 849 10.63 -32.84 13.42
CA HIS A 849 10.37 -34.25 13.78
C HIS A 849 11.59 -35.13 13.60
N GLN A 850 11.54 -36.29 14.25
CA GLN A 850 12.52 -37.36 14.01
C GLN A 850 12.39 -37.91 12.57
N PRO A 851 13.47 -38.46 11.99
CA PRO A 851 13.51 -38.93 10.60
C PRO A 851 12.44 -39.96 10.18
N ASP A 852 11.82 -40.67 11.13
CA ASP A 852 10.78 -41.67 10.87
C ASP A 852 9.50 -41.07 10.26
N ILE A 853 9.29 -39.76 10.40
CA ILE A 853 8.19 -39.01 9.78
C ILE A 853 8.16 -39.16 8.25
N ILE A 854 9.32 -39.34 7.60
CA ILE A 854 9.40 -39.53 6.15
C ILE A 854 8.53 -40.72 5.70
N SER A 855 8.54 -41.80 6.48
CA SER A 855 7.71 -42.98 6.19
C SER A 855 6.21 -42.70 6.31
N ILE A 856 5.79 -41.81 7.22
CA ILE A 856 4.39 -41.40 7.42
C ILE A 856 3.94 -40.57 6.22
N VAL A 857 4.77 -39.61 5.77
CA VAL A 857 4.48 -38.76 4.61
C VAL A 857 4.29 -39.60 3.35
N LEU A 858 5.20 -40.52 3.07
CA LEU A 858 5.18 -41.34 1.86
C LEU A 858 4.06 -42.40 1.84
N LYS A 859 3.56 -42.82 3.01
CA LYS A 859 2.34 -43.64 3.09
C LYS A 859 1.09 -42.88 2.63
N LYS A 860 1.10 -41.55 2.71
CA LYS A 860 -0.06 -40.71 2.44
C LYS A 860 -0.01 -39.99 1.09
N TYR A 861 1.16 -39.51 0.68
CA TYR A 861 1.31 -38.73 -0.54
C TYR A 861 2.38 -39.30 -1.46
N HIS A 862 2.10 -39.20 -2.76
CA HIS A 862 3.14 -39.43 -3.76
C HIS A 862 4.10 -38.23 -3.79
N PRO A 863 5.43 -38.42 -3.92
CA PRO A 863 6.40 -37.32 -3.93
C PRO A 863 6.09 -36.20 -4.95
N ALA A 864 5.47 -36.53 -6.09
CA ALA A 864 5.05 -35.56 -7.11
C ALA A 864 3.89 -34.63 -6.70
N GLN A 865 3.19 -34.93 -5.61
CA GLN A 865 2.10 -34.11 -5.07
C GLN A 865 2.61 -33.09 -4.04
N LEU A 866 3.88 -33.16 -3.66
CA LEU A 866 4.44 -32.39 -2.55
C LEU A 866 5.32 -31.24 -3.05
N HIS A 867 5.13 -30.07 -2.47
CA HIS A 867 5.93 -28.87 -2.76
C HIS A 867 7.10 -28.77 -1.78
N ILE A 868 8.10 -29.64 -1.95
CA ILE A 868 9.32 -29.69 -1.13
C ILE A 868 10.54 -30.00 -1.99
N THR A 869 11.68 -29.39 -1.68
CA THR A 869 12.98 -29.82 -2.19
C THR A 869 13.57 -30.83 -1.20
N TRP A 870 13.60 -32.12 -1.58
CA TRP A 870 13.89 -33.18 -0.61
C TRP A 870 15.32 -33.14 -0.07
N PHE A 871 16.30 -32.73 -0.88
CA PHE A 871 17.70 -32.64 -0.45
C PHE A 871 18.03 -31.40 0.37
N ASP A 872 17.05 -30.52 0.61
CA ASP A 872 17.19 -29.43 1.58
C ASP A 872 17.01 -29.94 3.02
N LEU A 873 16.42 -31.12 3.23
CA LEU A 873 16.28 -31.71 4.57
C LEU A 873 17.63 -32.04 5.19
N PRO A 874 17.75 -32.09 6.54
CA PRO A 874 18.96 -32.51 7.22
C PRO A 874 19.44 -33.91 6.81
N ALA A 875 20.75 -34.15 6.92
CA ALA A 875 21.36 -35.42 6.53
C ALA A 875 20.75 -36.64 7.25
N GLU A 876 20.33 -36.48 8.50
CA GLU A 876 19.67 -37.53 9.29
C GLU A 876 18.32 -37.96 8.69
N HIS A 877 17.53 -37.03 8.13
CA HIS A 877 16.29 -37.35 7.41
C HIS A 877 16.58 -38.00 6.07
N ILE A 878 17.58 -37.51 5.34
CA ILE A 878 18.01 -38.06 4.05
C ILE A 878 18.48 -39.52 4.20
N ASN A 879 19.15 -39.84 5.31
CA ASN A 879 19.58 -41.21 5.62
C ASN A 879 18.42 -42.20 5.70
N CYS A 880 17.20 -41.73 5.99
CA CYS A 880 15.99 -42.53 6.06
C CYS A 880 15.19 -42.58 4.75
N PHE A 881 15.69 -42.01 3.65
CA PHE A 881 14.99 -42.04 2.37
C PHE A 881 14.91 -43.47 1.82
N PRO A 882 13.71 -43.96 1.43
CA PRO A 882 13.61 -45.15 0.61
C PRO A 882 14.18 -44.85 -0.78
N ASP A 883 14.68 -45.89 -1.45
CA ASP A 883 15.34 -45.75 -2.75
C ASP A 883 14.42 -45.08 -3.78
N GLU A 884 13.12 -45.37 -3.76
CA GLU A 884 12.12 -44.71 -4.63
C GLU A 884 12.06 -43.19 -4.46
N LEU A 885 12.11 -42.70 -3.20
CA LEU A 885 12.10 -41.26 -2.93
C LEU A 885 13.43 -40.63 -3.35
N PHE A 886 14.54 -41.30 -3.03
CA PHE A 886 15.86 -40.84 -3.42
C PHE A 886 15.99 -40.70 -4.93
N GLU A 887 15.57 -41.72 -5.69
CA GLU A 887 15.54 -41.70 -7.15
C GLU A 887 14.62 -40.61 -7.70
N TYR A 888 13.44 -40.41 -7.10
CA TYR A 888 12.53 -39.33 -7.47
C TYR A 888 13.19 -37.96 -7.29
N ALA A 889 13.72 -37.66 -6.10
CA ALA A 889 14.36 -36.38 -5.78
C ALA A 889 15.56 -36.13 -6.69
N LEU A 890 16.37 -37.17 -6.93
CA LEU A 890 17.54 -37.07 -7.81
C LEU A 890 17.15 -36.78 -9.27
N ASN A 891 16.20 -37.53 -9.83
CA ASN A 891 15.86 -37.42 -11.24
C ASN A 891 14.97 -36.21 -11.53
N GLN A 892 13.93 -35.99 -10.74
CA GLN A 892 12.88 -35.00 -11.00
C GLN A 892 13.19 -33.60 -10.45
N GLN A 893 14.04 -33.50 -9.43
CA GLN A 893 14.42 -32.22 -8.85
C GLN A 893 15.85 -31.88 -9.24
N LEU A 894 16.83 -32.68 -8.84
CA LEU A 894 18.23 -32.31 -9.03
C LEU A 894 18.68 -32.33 -10.50
N PHE A 895 18.51 -33.47 -11.19
CA PHE A 895 18.99 -33.63 -12.56
C PHE A 895 18.11 -32.94 -13.59
N TYR A 896 16.79 -32.97 -13.43
CA TYR A 896 15.87 -32.31 -14.35
C TYR A 896 16.07 -30.79 -14.36
N TRP A 897 16.13 -30.13 -13.20
CA TRP A 897 16.35 -28.68 -13.11
C TRP A 897 17.72 -28.25 -13.65
N ASN A 898 18.73 -29.10 -13.51
CA ASN A 898 20.09 -28.84 -13.97
C ASN A 898 20.43 -29.56 -15.30
N SER A 899 19.43 -30.06 -16.03
CA SER A 899 19.63 -30.92 -17.21
C SER A 899 20.32 -30.20 -18.38
N TYR A 900 20.02 -28.92 -18.56
CA TYR A 900 20.60 -28.08 -19.61
C TYR A 900 22.04 -27.65 -19.29
N SER A 901 22.29 -27.18 -18.06
CA SER A 901 23.61 -26.72 -17.62
C SER A 901 24.59 -27.87 -17.36
N LYS A 902 24.08 -29.03 -16.94
CA LYS A 902 24.88 -30.12 -16.35
C LYS A 902 25.76 -29.64 -15.19
N GLU A 903 25.28 -28.64 -14.46
CA GLU A 903 25.96 -28.05 -13.31
C GLU A 903 25.01 -28.00 -12.12
N VAL A 904 25.46 -28.46 -10.96
CA VAL A 904 24.71 -28.47 -9.69
C VAL A 904 25.47 -27.64 -8.67
N LYS A 905 24.82 -26.73 -7.95
CA LYS A 905 25.49 -25.97 -6.89
C LYS A 905 25.70 -26.85 -5.66
N PHE A 906 26.85 -26.73 -5.00
CA PHE A 906 27.14 -27.52 -3.81
C PHE A 906 26.11 -27.33 -2.70
N ASP A 907 25.58 -26.10 -2.53
CA ASP A 907 24.56 -25.83 -1.51
C ASP A 907 23.25 -26.63 -1.74
N GLU A 908 22.89 -26.92 -3.00
CA GLU A 908 21.70 -27.74 -3.35
C GLU A 908 21.88 -29.22 -2.99
N ILE A 909 23.12 -29.69 -2.80
CA ILE A 909 23.45 -31.09 -2.49
C ILE A 909 24.17 -31.23 -1.16
N LYS A 910 24.34 -30.16 -0.39
CA LYS A 910 25.17 -30.15 0.81
C LYS A 910 24.70 -31.19 1.82
N ASN A 911 23.41 -31.21 2.14
CA ASN A 911 22.88 -32.16 3.12
C ASN A 911 22.93 -33.60 2.58
N LEU A 912 22.67 -33.82 1.29
CA LEU A 912 22.84 -35.12 0.65
C LEU A 912 24.30 -35.59 0.66
N PHE A 913 25.25 -34.68 0.46
CA PHE A 913 26.68 -34.98 0.52
C PHE A 913 27.14 -35.33 1.94
N LEU A 914 26.46 -34.80 2.96
CA LEU A 914 26.69 -35.13 4.37
C LEU A 914 25.97 -36.41 4.84
N SER A 915 25.11 -36.98 4.00
CA SER A 915 24.36 -38.20 4.28
C SER A 915 25.16 -39.47 3.94
N ASP A 916 24.65 -40.63 4.35
CA ASP A 916 25.19 -41.96 4.06
C ASP A 916 25.07 -42.31 2.56
N ARG A 917 24.26 -41.55 1.80
CA ARG A 917 24.09 -41.66 0.34
C ARG A 917 25.14 -40.90 -0.47
N LYS A 918 26.11 -40.26 0.19
CA LYS A 918 27.18 -39.48 -0.45
C LYS A 918 27.89 -40.20 -1.59
N GLN A 919 28.29 -41.46 -1.37
CA GLN A 919 29.04 -42.21 -2.39
C GLN A 919 28.18 -42.51 -3.62
N GLU A 920 26.91 -42.78 -3.41
CA GLU A 920 25.91 -43.00 -4.45
C GLU A 920 25.70 -41.72 -5.28
N LEU A 921 25.52 -40.56 -4.62
CA LEU A 921 25.48 -39.25 -5.29
C LEU A 921 26.72 -39.01 -6.17
N VAL A 922 27.92 -39.20 -5.60
CA VAL A 922 29.19 -38.98 -6.31
C VAL A 922 29.29 -39.87 -7.56
N ASN A 923 28.87 -41.13 -7.45
CA ASN A 923 28.90 -42.06 -8.58
C ASN A 923 27.91 -41.64 -9.68
N LEU A 924 26.71 -41.22 -9.31
CA LEU A 924 25.66 -40.80 -10.26
C LEU A 924 26.03 -39.49 -10.96
N LEU A 925 26.57 -38.50 -10.23
CA LEU A 925 27.06 -37.25 -10.83
C LEU A 925 28.16 -37.53 -11.88
N LYS A 926 29.09 -38.45 -11.58
CA LYS A 926 30.12 -38.87 -12.55
C LYS A 926 29.52 -39.59 -13.75
N PHE A 927 28.61 -40.52 -13.52
CA PHE A 927 27.96 -41.30 -14.57
C PHE A 927 27.21 -40.40 -15.56
N PHE A 928 26.42 -39.46 -15.05
CA PHE A 928 25.66 -38.51 -15.86
C PHE A 928 26.46 -37.25 -16.29
N LYS A 929 27.75 -37.19 -15.95
CA LYS A 929 28.70 -36.12 -16.30
C LYS A 929 28.29 -34.73 -15.81
N TYR A 930 27.68 -34.63 -14.64
CA TYR A 930 27.41 -33.35 -13.99
C TYR A 930 28.67 -32.78 -13.33
N ARG A 931 28.75 -31.46 -13.27
CA ARG A 931 29.78 -30.73 -12.52
C ARG A 931 29.18 -30.12 -11.26
N ILE A 932 29.94 -30.11 -10.18
CA ILE A 932 29.55 -29.43 -8.94
C ILE A 932 30.17 -28.04 -8.95
N THR A 933 29.31 -27.02 -8.87
CA THR A 933 29.72 -25.63 -8.71
C THR A 933 29.90 -25.34 -7.22
N ILE A 934 31.13 -25.02 -6.80
CA ILE A 934 31.48 -24.83 -5.40
C ILE A 934 32.47 -23.66 -5.21
N GLU A 935 32.31 -22.94 -4.11
CA GLU A 935 33.17 -21.81 -3.77
C GLU A 935 34.61 -22.26 -3.44
N LYS A 936 35.60 -21.48 -3.88
CA LYS A 936 37.03 -21.77 -3.66
C LYS A 936 37.41 -21.93 -2.18
N HIS A 937 36.69 -21.24 -1.29
CA HIS A 937 36.94 -21.26 0.15
C HIS A 937 35.97 -22.19 0.91
N ASN A 938 35.10 -22.92 0.21
CA ASN A 938 34.17 -23.82 0.86
C ASN A 938 34.95 -24.94 1.59
N PRO A 939 34.62 -25.25 2.86
CA PRO A 939 35.33 -26.27 3.65
C PRO A 939 35.33 -27.67 3.01
N TYR A 940 34.35 -27.99 2.18
CA TYR A 940 34.19 -29.30 1.54
C TYR A 940 34.94 -29.44 0.20
N LEU A 941 35.61 -28.38 -0.29
CA LEU A 941 36.30 -28.42 -1.59
C LEU A 941 37.39 -29.49 -1.66
N LYS A 942 38.24 -29.59 -0.63
CA LYS A 942 39.33 -30.59 -0.58
C LYS A 942 38.81 -32.02 -0.64
N GLU A 943 37.67 -32.25 0.00
CA GLU A 943 37.04 -33.56 0.06
C GLU A 943 36.44 -33.95 -1.30
N LEU A 944 35.75 -33.04 -1.97
CA LEU A 944 35.24 -33.27 -3.32
C LEU A 944 36.36 -33.52 -4.35
N GLN A 945 37.50 -32.85 -4.20
CA GLN A 945 38.69 -33.10 -5.02
C GLN A 945 39.24 -34.51 -4.78
N ALA A 946 39.34 -34.94 -3.51
CA ALA A 946 39.78 -36.30 -3.16
C ALA A 946 38.84 -37.38 -3.73
N LEU A 947 37.54 -37.10 -3.78
CA LEU A 947 36.52 -37.98 -4.38
C LEU A 947 36.52 -37.96 -5.91
N LYS A 948 37.40 -37.19 -6.57
CA LYS A 948 37.50 -37.05 -8.03
C LYS A 948 36.19 -36.57 -8.68
N CYS A 949 35.44 -35.70 -8.02
CA CYS A 949 34.25 -35.08 -8.61
C CYS A 949 34.66 -34.08 -9.72
N SER A 950 33.81 -33.91 -10.72
CA SER A 950 33.99 -32.83 -11.71
C SER A 950 33.55 -31.51 -11.08
N LEU A 951 34.44 -30.53 -10.99
CA LEU A 951 34.22 -29.29 -10.23
C LEU A 951 34.26 -28.06 -11.13
N SER A 952 33.36 -27.11 -10.85
CA SER A 952 33.39 -25.74 -11.36
C SER A 952 33.60 -24.82 -10.17
N LEU A 953 34.72 -24.08 -10.14
CA LEU A 953 35.00 -23.17 -9.03
C LEU A 953 34.42 -21.80 -9.33
N ASN A 954 33.54 -21.31 -8.47
CA ASN A 954 33.11 -19.91 -8.50
C ASN A 954 33.95 -19.07 -7.51
N ASP A 955 34.32 -17.86 -7.95
CA ASP A 955 34.93 -16.85 -7.09
C ASP A 955 33.79 -16.13 -6.34
N SER A 956 33.50 -16.58 -5.12
CA SER A 956 32.47 -15.99 -4.26
C SER A 956 32.98 -14.75 -3.53
N THR A 957 33.47 -13.75 -4.28
CA THR A 957 33.64 -12.44 -3.65
C THR A 957 32.28 -11.78 -3.42
N GLU A 958 31.23 -12.08 -4.20
CA GLU A 958 29.96 -11.31 -4.19
C GLU A 958 28.98 -11.60 -3.04
N ASN A 959 28.96 -12.82 -2.48
CA ASN A 959 27.96 -13.20 -1.47
C ASN A 959 28.23 -12.61 -0.06
N ASN A 960 29.49 -12.35 0.30
CA ASN A 960 29.86 -11.93 1.67
C ASN A 960 29.94 -10.42 1.92
N LYS A 961 29.58 -9.55 0.96
CA LYS A 961 29.80 -8.09 1.09
C LYS A 961 28.65 -7.30 1.73
N ASN A 962 27.62 -7.97 2.26
CA ASN A 962 26.34 -7.38 2.74
C ASN A 962 26.02 -7.77 4.20
N ILE A 963 27.00 -8.25 4.97
CA ILE A 963 26.76 -8.52 6.39
C ILE A 963 26.77 -7.17 7.10
N ARG A 964 25.58 -6.55 7.24
CA ARG A 964 25.36 -5.33 8.02
C ARG A 964 25.72 -5.62 9.48
N SER A 965 26.34 -4.66 10.17
CA SER A 965 26.66 -4.83 11.60
C SER A 965 25.37 -4.87 12.43
N SER A 966 25.39 -5.52 13.59
CA SER A 966 24.22 -5.54 14.50
C SER A 966 23.78 -4.13 14.92
N GLU A 967 24.71 -3.16 14.97
CA GLU A 967 24.42 -1.74 15.21
C GLU A 967 23.67 -1.07 14.05
N GLU A 968 24.09 -1.30 12.80
CA GLU A 968 23.39 -0.81 11.60
C GLU A 968 21.95 -1.34 11.56
N ARG A 969 21.78 -2.64 11.82
CA ARG A 969 20.46 -3.29 11.87
C ARG A 969 19.58 -2.72 12.99
N PHE A 970 20.14 -2.52 14.19
CA PHE A 970 19.42 -1.91 15.31
C PHE A 970 18.91 -0.49 15.00
N ASN A 971 19.72 0.32 14.30
CA ASN A 971 19.34 1.68 13.88
C ASN A 971 18.17 1.69 12.89
N GLN A 972 18.05 0.65 12.06
CA GLN A 972 16.92 0.42 11.15
C GLN A 972 15.69 -0.16 11.84
N GLY A 973 15.79 -0.49 13.13
CA GLY A 973 14.71 -1.13 13.88
C GLY A 973 14.68 -2.65 13.75
N ILE A 974 15.80 -3.27 13.38
CA ILE A 974 15.91 -4.71 13.17
C ILE A 974 16.67 -5.36 14.32
N LEU A 975 16.12 -6.44 14.90
CA LEU A 975 16.80 -7.32 15.86
C LEU A 975 16.46 -8.79 15.56
N ASP A 976 17.49 -9.63 15.50
CA ASP A 976 17.40 -11.08 15.24
C ASP A 976 18.50 -11.86 16.00
N ALA A 977 18.63 -13.17 15.79
CA ALA A 977 19.62 -14.03 16.46
C ALA A 977 21.06 -13.52 16.30
N ASP A 978 21.40 -12.90 15.17
CA ASP A 978 22.73 -12.31 14.94
C ASP A 978 22.97 -11.04 15.80
N SER A 979 21.93 -10.54 16.46
CA SER A 979 21.98 -9.37 17.34
C SER A 979 22.14 -9.73 18.83
N ILE A 980 22.21 -11.01 19.19
CA ILE A 980 22.25 -11.48 20.60
C ILE A 980 23.38 -10.82 21.41
N ASP A 981 24.60 -10.77 20.85
CA ASP A 981 25.74 -10.19 21.56
C ASP A 981 25.58 -8.68 21.72
N PHE A 982 25.09 -8.00 20.69
CA PHE A 982 24.78 -6.57 20.73
C PHE A 982 23.73 -6.24 21.80
N ILE A 983 22.67 -7.05 21.92
CA ILE A 983 21.62 -6.84 22.92
C ILE A 983 22.20 -6.95 24.34
N LYS A 984 23.09 -7.93 24.58
CA LYS A 984 23.77 -8.10 25.88
C LYS A 984 24.70 -6.94 26.21
N GLU A 985 25.52 -6.52 25.24
CA GLU A 985 26.48 -5.43 25.42
C GLU A 985 25.79 -4.09 25.73
N ASN A 986 24.68 -3.81 25.04
CA ASN A 986 23.93 -2.57 25.20
C ASN A 986 22.84 -2.62 26.28
N LYS A 987 22.66 -3.77 26.94
CA LYS A 987 21.69 -3.98 28.03
C LYS A 987 20.28 -3.52 27.67
N LEU A 988 19.82 -3.86 26.47
CA LEU A 988 18.46 -3.48 26.06
C LEU A 988 17.42 -4.13 26.98
N ASN A 989 16.27 -3.49 27.13
CA ASN A 989 15.20 -4.02 27.96
C ASN A 989 14.42 -5.11 27.21
N ILE A 990 14.07 -6.18 27.92
CA ILE A 990 13.29 -7.31 27.39
C ILE A 990 11.96 -6.88 26.74
N THR A 991 11.33 -5.82 27.26
CA THR A 991 10.07 -5.30 26.73
C THR A 991 10.27 -4.50 25.46
N ASP A 992 11.41 -3.84 25.31
CA ASP A 992 11.67 -2.91 24.22
C ASP A 992 12.06 -3.66 22.95
N ILE A 993 12.81 -4.76 23.08
CA ILE A 993 13.22 -5.59 21.94
C ILE A 993 12.03 -6.24 21.23
N ALA A 994 10.89 -6.42 21.91
CA ALA A 994 9.71 -7.06 21.36
C ALA A 994 9.07 -6.28 20.19
N GLY A 995 9.25 -4.95 20.17
CA GLY A 995 8.71 -4.08 19.12
C GLY A 995 9.61 -3.96 17.87
N TYR A 996 10.78 -4.62 17.87
CA TYR A 996 11.70 -4.59 16.73
C TYR A 996 11.30 -5.61 15.67
N THR A 997 11.60 -5.28 14.41
CA THR A 997 11.25 -6.12 13.26
C THR A 997 12.41 -7.04 12.87
N ASP A 998 12.13 -8.00 11.98
CA ASP A 998 13.17 -8.58 11.12
C ASP A 998 13.50 -7.65 9.93
N GLY A 999 14.42 -8.11 9.07
CA GLY A 999 14.72 -7.47 7.79
C GLY A 999 13.58 -7.51 6.76
N TYR A 1000 12.42 -8.07 7.13
CA TYR A 1000 11.19 -8.13 6.34
C TYR A 1000 10.02 -7.43 7.05
N TYR A 1001 10.33 -6.51 7.98
CA TYR A 1001 9.36 -5.66 8.67
C TYR A 1001 8.31 -6.41 9.49
N SER A 1002 8.62 -7.64 9.91
CA SER A 1002 7.76 -8.46 10.76
C SER A 1002 8.29 -8.50 12.18
N VAL A 1003 7.41 -8.27 13.14
CA VAL A 1003 7.74 -8.40 14.58
C VAL A 1003 7.62 -9.85 15.03
N PHE A 1004 8.25 -10.15 16.16
CA PHE A 1004 8.12 -11.45 16.82
C PHE A 1004 8.53 -12.64 15.93
N SER A 1005 9.39 -12.38 14.94
CA SER A 1005 9.90 -13.32 13.95
C SER A 1005 10.97 -14.26 14.53
N ASP A 1006 11.87 -13.72 15.34
CA ASP A 1006 12.92 -14.48 16.00
C ASP A 1006 12.77 -14.39 17.53
N ILE A 1007 12.14 -15.42 18.11
CA ILE A 1007 11.95 -15.50 19.56
C ILE A 1007 13.23 -15.92 20.30
N ASN A 1008 14.31 -16.31 19.60
CA ASN A 1008 15.57 -16.70 20.25
C ASN A 1008 16.27 -15.51 20.90
N ILE A 1009 15.97 -14.28 20.47
CA ILE A 1009 16.53 -13.07 21.08
C ILE A 1009 16.14 -12.94 22.57
N PHE A 1010 15.06 -13.58 23.01
CA PHE A 1010 14.63 -13.58 24.40
C PHE A 1010 15.42 -14.58 25.28
N LYS A 1011 16.15 -15.53 24.69
CA LYS A 1011 16.92 -16.56 25.43
C LYS A 1011 18.05 -15.98 26.27
N ILE A 1012 18.40 -14.72 26.05
CA ILE A 1012 19.40 -13.99 26.83
C ILE A 1012 18.89 -13.61 28.23
N TYR A 1013 17.57 -13.58 28.44
CA TYR A 1013 16.96 -13.24 29.71
C TYR A 1013 16.57 -14.51 30.48
N PRO A 1014 16.58 -14.47 31.83
CA PRO A 1014 16.01 -15.54 32.64
C PRO A 1014 14.54 -15.79 32.30
N LYS A 1015 14.12 -17.07 32.29
CA LYS A 1015 12.73 -17.45 31.98
C LYS A 1015 11.70 -16.74 32.87
N ASP A 1016 11.98 -16.60 34.16
CA ASP A 1016 11.08 -15.93 35.10
C ASP A 1016 10.86 -14.45 34.73
N GLN A 1017 11.91 -13.76 34.27
CA GLN A 1017 11.81 -12.36 33.82
C GLN A 1017 10.94 -12.24 32.55
N VAL A 1018 11.09 -13.19 31.61
CA VAL A 1018 10.26 -13.27 30.40
C VAL A 1018 8.79 -13.48 30.78
N LYS A 1019 8.54 -14.41 31.71
CA LYS A 1019 7.22 -14.76 32.19
C LYS A 1019 6.51 -13.59 32.89
N GLU A 1020 7.22 -12.86 33.74
CA GLU A 1020 6.69 -11.67 34.44
C GLU A 1020 6.30 -10.55 33.46
N ASN A 1021 7.00 -10.44 32.32
CA ASN A 1021 6.79 -9.36 31.35
C ASN A 1021 5.99 -9.77 30.11
N VAL A 1022 5.42 -10.98 30.06
CA VAL A 1022 4.82 -11.55 28.84
C VAL A 1022 3.74 -10.65 28.22
N LEU A 1023 2.83 -10.07 29.01
CA LEU A 1023 1.76 -9.22 28.49
C LEU A 1023 2.32 -7.93 27.86
N LEU A 1024 3.37 -7.37 28.47
CA LEU A 1024 4.04 -6.19 27.96
C LEU A 1024 4.86 -6.48 26.70
N ILE A 1025 5.52 -7.65 26.63
CA ILE A 1025 6.19 -8.15 25.43
C ILE A 1025 5.20 -8.28 24.28
N LEU A 1026 4.05 -8.96 24.51
CA LEU A 1026 3.02 -9.14 23.48
C LEU A 1026 2.42 -7.80 23.03
N ARG A 1027 2.09 -6.90 23.97
CA ARG A 1027 1.62 -5.56 23.63
C ARG A 1027 2.62 -4.81 22.76
N ASN A 1028 3.90 -4.78 23.17
CA ASN A 1028 4.95 -4.06 22.48
C ASN A 1028 5.26 -4.64 21.10
N ALA A 1029 5.17 -5.96 20.94
CA ALA A 1029 5.24 -6.59 19.63
C ALA A 1029 4.04 -6.19 18.75
N LEU A 1030 2.80 -6.23 19.27
CA LEU A 1030 1.64 -5.79 18.50
C LEU A 1030 1.71 -4.31 18.10
N ILE A 1031 2.25 -3.41 18.94
CA ILE A 1031 2.39 -1.99 18.56
C ILE A 1031 3.72 -1.68 17.89
N GLY A 1032 4.56 -2.69 17.66
CA GLY A 1032 5.85 -2.55 17.02
C GLY A 1032 5.71 -1.84 15.68
N ARG A 1033 6.54 -0.84 15.46
CA ARG A 1033 6.52 -0.03 14.26
C ARG A 1033 7.76 -0.29 13.45
N ILE A 1034 7.55 -0.32 12.15
CA ILE A 1034 8.61 -0.27 11.18
C ILE A 1034 9.23 1.11 11.37
N LYS A 1035 10.43 1.17 11.96
CA LYS A 1035 11.11 2.46 12.20
C LYS A 1035 11.14 3.26 10.92
N THR A 1036 11.41 2.55 9.81
CA THR A 1036 11.38 3.04 8.44
C THR A 1036 10.08 3.77 8.08
N ILE A 1037 8.88 3.30 8.37
CA ILE A 1037 7.70 3.91 7.72
C ILE A 1037 6.72 4.54 8.71
N ASP A 1038 7.06 4.49 10.00
CA ASP A 1038 6.19 4.77 11.15
C ASP A 1038 4.81 4.11 11.03
N GLU A 1039 4.75 2.98 10.31
CA GLU A 1039 3.58 2.11 10.25
C GLU A 1039 3.79 0.91 11.15
N PHE A 1040 2.67 0.31 11.53
CA PHE A 1040 2.68 -0.93 12.26
C PHE A 1040 3.38 -2.05 11.47
N ALA A 1041 4.26 -2.78 12.14
CA ALA A 1041 4.92 -3.94 11.59
C ALA A 1041 3.94 -5.10 11.33
N CYS A 1042 4.36 -6.00 10.42
CA CYS A 1042 3.61 -7.19 10.07
C CYS A 1042 3.58 -8.19 11.24
N LEU A 1043 2.44 -8.85 11.45
CA LEU A 1043 2.23 -9.83 12.54
C LEU A 1043 2.32 -11.28 12.05
N PHE A 1044 2.99 -11.53 10.93
CA PHE A 1044 2.99 -12.81 10.23
C PHE A 1044 3.43 -13.99 11.11
N TYR A 1045 4.42 -13.76 11.97
CA TYR A 1045 4.96 -14.82 12.82
C TYR A 1045 4.15 -15.07 14.09
N PHE A 1046 3.11 -14.30 14.39
CA PHE A 1046 2.31 -14.59 15.59
C PHE A 1046 1.65 -15.96 15.53
N VAL A 1047 1.27 -16.43 14.33
CA VAL A 1047 0.56 -17.71 14.13
C VAL A 1047 1.25 -18.87 14.84
N GLY A 1048 2.55 -19.07 14.59
CA GLY A 1048 3.34 -20.14 15.21
C GLY A 1048 4.20 -19.71 16.39
N ASN A 1049 4.72 -18.49 16.41
CA ASN A 1049 5.70 -18.11 17.43
C ASN A 1049 5.05 -17.83 18.78
N LEU A 1050 3.77 -17.43 18.83
CA LEU A 1050 3.10 -17.24 20.13
C LEU A 1050 2.94 -18.56 20.88
N PRO A 1051 2.31 -19.63 20.33
CA PRO A 1051 2.20 -20.90 21.05
C PRO A 1051 3.57 -21.51 21.37
N LYS A 1052 4.56 -21.37 20.47
CA LYS A 1052 5.95 -21.79 20.71
C LYS A 1052 6.60 -21.04 21.87
N PHE A 1053 6.44 -19.71 21.91
CA PHE A 1053 6.98 -18.87 22.98
C PHE A 1053 6.38 -19.21 24.34
N MET A 1054 5.07 -19.50 24.40
CA MET A 1054 4.44 -19.92 25.65
C MET A 1054 5.02 -21.25 26.17
N ASP A 1055 5.28 -22.20 25.26
CA ASP A 1055 5.85 -23.50 25.59
C ASP A 1055 7.32 -23.39 26.03
N GLU A 1056 8.15 -22.68 25.27
CA GLU A 1056 9.58 -22.57 25.52
C GLU A 1056 9.92 -21.91 26.87
N TYR A 1057 9.09 -20.95 27.30
CA TYR A 1057 9.28 -20.18 28.53
C TYR A 1057 8.38 -20.63 29.70
N ASP A 1058 7.73 -21.79 29.60
CA ASP A 1058 6.90 -22.37 30.67
C ASP A 1058 5.79 -21.40 31.17
N ILE A 1059 5.18 -20.66 30.23
CA ILE A 1059 4.13 -19.68 30.50
C ILE A 1059 2.79 -20.43 30.58
N THR A 1060 2.08 -20.25 31.70
CA THR A 1060 0.85 -20.98 31.96
C THR A 1060 -0.28 -20.46 31.07
N VAL A 1061 -0.70 -21.28 30.09
CA VAL A 1061 -1.81 -21.00 29.17
C VAL A 1061 -2.68 -22.24 28.94
N GLU A 1062 -3.95 -22.02 28.61
CA GLU A 1062 -4.87 -23.05 28.13
C GLU A 1062 -4.65 -23.24 26.63
N TYR A 1063 -3.75 -24.16 26.25
CA TYR A 1063 -3.43 -24.42 24.83
C TYR A 1063 -4.65 -24.77 23.97
N LYS A 1064 -5.71 -25.33 24.57
CA LYS A 1064 -6.96 -25.59 23.84
C LYS A 1064 -7.58 -24.31 23.28
N LYS A 1065 -7.56 -23.20 24.04
CA LYS A 1065 -8.06 -21.91 23.56
C LYS A 1065 -7.22 -21.38 22.41
N LEU A 1066 -5.89 -21.44 22.51
CA LEU A 1066 -4.99 -21.05 21.42
C LEU A 1066 -5.23 -21.90 20.16
N TYR A 1067 -5.38 -23.21 20.32
CA TYR A 1067 -5.68 -24.14 19.23
C TYR A 1067 -7.02 -23.82 18.55
N ASP A 1068 -8.07 -23.55 19.33
CA ASP A 1068 -9.39 -23.22 18.79
C ASP A 1068 -9.35 -21.92 17.98
N SER A 1069 -8.65 -20.89 18.47
CA SER A 1069 -8.43 -19.65 17.72
C SER A 1069 -7.63 -19.88 16.44
N PHE A 1070 -6.57 -20.68 16.51
CA PHE A 1070 -5.75 -21.05 15.35
C PHE A 1070 -6.57 -21.79 14.27
N MET A 1071 -7.37 -22.78 14.66
CA MET A 1071 -8.23 -23.51 13.72
C MET A 1071 -9.31 -22.59 13.13
N LYS A 1072 -9.82 -21.65 13.92
CA LYS A 1072 -10.77 -20.64 13.41
C LYS A 1072 -10.11 -19.72 12.39
N PHE A 1073 -8.87 -19.29 12.62
CA PHE A 1073 -8.06 -18.53 11.67
C PHE A 1073 -7.87 -19.29 10.35
N LEU A 1074 -7.49 -20.57 10.40
CA LEU A 1074 -7.34 -21.40 9.19
C LEU A 1074 -8.67 -21.52 8.42
N LYS A 1075 -9.77 -21.75 9.15
CA LYS A 1075 -11.11 -21.87 8.56
C LYS A 1075 -11.58 -20.58 7.88
N ILE A 1076 -11.38 -19.43 8.52
CA ILE A 1076 -11.74 -18.12 7.95
C ILE A 1076 -10.87 -17.81 6.72
N SER A 1077 -9.60 -18.20 6.77
CA SER A 1077 -8.64 -18.04 5.66
C SER A 1077 -8.85 -19.03 4.51
N SER A 1078 -9.82 -19.94 4.63
CA SER A 1078 -10.07 -21.04 3.69
C SER A 1078 -8.86 -21.96 3.48
N LEU A 1079 -8.04 -22.14 4.53
CA LEU A 1079 -6.83 -22.98 4.54
C LEU A 1079 -7.05 -24.38 5.13
N GLU A 1080 -8.30 -24.73 5.42
CA GLU A 1080 -8.69 -26.08 5.80
C GLU A 1080 -9.60 -26.68 4.73
N ARG A 1081 -9.25 -27.87 4.25
CA ARG A 1081 -10.07 -28.61 3.30
C ARG A 1081 -11.37 -29.04 3.99
N ILE A 1082 -12.48 -28.39 3.64
CA ILE A 1082 -13.82 -28.84 4.03
C ILE A 1082 -14.02 -30.19 3.34
N ALA A 1083 -14.25 -31.27 4.11
CA ALA A 1083 -14.60 -32.56 3.56
C ALA A 1083 -15.83 -32.38 2.66
N ARG A 1084 -15.70 -32.74 1.38
CA ARG A 1084 -16.82 -32.75 0.41
C ARG A 1084 -17.77 -33.88 0.72
#